data_AF-A0A663MVT9-F1
#
_entry.id   AF-A0A663MVT9-F1
#
_cell.length_a   1.000
_cell.length_b   1.000
_cell.length_c   1.000
_cell.angle_alpha   90.00
_cell.angle_beta   90.00
_cell.angle_gamma   90.00
#
_symmetry.space_group_name_H-M   'P 1'
#
loop_
_entity.id
_entity.type
_entity.pdbx_description
1 polymer ?
#
loop_
_entity_poly.entity_id
_entity_poly.type
_entity_poly.pdbx_seq_one_letter_code
_entity_poly.pdbx_strand_id
1 'polypeptide(L)'
;VKLTGLLYITKINILKNLSSFFLRYRDTTRSLPSECIGSDRPVISLGLSDFVLDILMPGVTPKQSDTYLCMSVPLPVDDEAYVVDFKPHASMDTVHHMLLFGCNEPSSTKNYWDCDEGTCKDKSNILYAWARNAPPTQLPKGVGFRVGGQTGGRFFVLQVHYGDISAFRDKHKDCSGVTLHLTRQKQPLIAGMYLMMSVNTVIPPGEKVVDADIACHYKRFPMHLFAYRVHTHRLGKVVSGYRVRNDQWTLIGRQSPQLPQAFYPVEHPVDVSYDDILAARCVFSGEGRTTETHIGGTANDEMCNFYIMYYMEAKHAVSYMTCTQNANPEIFRNIPQEANIPIPVKSDMLKMAHGHHEETKDTGKSSLLQHDKKEKDKLLDQDFHVEEAVEWPGLDLKLGQVSGLALDAENNLVIFHRGDHVWDENSFDSKFVYQQRGLGPIEQNTILVLNPSNAKLLHSMGKSLFYLPHGLSVDKNNYWVTDVALHQVFKLGAYAKEPLLTLGVALQPGSDKNHFCQPTDVAVDPITGSIYVSDGYCNSRIIQFSSKGLYVMQWGEETSLGRARPGQFHIPHSLALIPDFSQLCVADRENGRIQCFMLETGEFIREIKHKSFGRELFAVSYVPGGLLFAVNGMPYPGEAEPIQGFVMNFSTGEIIDTFIPLRKSFEMPHDVVASEDKTVFIGDVQVRTVWKFASIEKMEHRSVKKAGIEVQEIKESETIVEARLKNNPESTDALKKHEKQHLVQQASTGVSFVLITTLLIIPAVVLLAILVFVRWRRTTADGEHKLDSSSGRILGRLRGKGGGGLNLGNFFASHKGYSRKGFDRLSTEGSDQEKDDDGTDSEGECSAPPPAPSS
;
A
#
# COMPACT_ATOMS: atom_id res chain seq x y z
N VAL A 1 4.02 62.59 -37.89
CA VAL A 1 3.08 61.50 -37.52
C VAL A 1 3.78 60.15 -37.27
N LYS A 2 4.91 59.82 -37.90
CA LYS A 2 5.84 58.79 -37.34
C LYS A 2 6.77 59.44 -36.31
N LEU A 3 6.43 59.38 -35.02
CA LEU A 3 7.38 59.40 -33.88
C LEU A 3 6.72 59.10 -32.52
N THR A 4 5.41 59.34 -32.37
CA THR A 4 4.69 59.16 -31.10
C THR A 4 4.26 57.71 -30.80
N GLY A 5 4.27 56.81 -31.78
CA GLY A 5 3.89 55.40 -31.60
C GLY A 5 4.97 54.50 -30.95
N LEU A 6 6.25 54.86 -31.03
CA LEU A 6 7.35 54.00 -30.54
C LEU A 6 7.61 54.09 -29.03
N LEU A 7 7.17 55.19 -28.40
CA LEU A 7 7.35 55.46 -26.96
C LEU A 7 6.31 54.79 -26.05
N TYR A 8 5.17 54.34 -26.61
CA TYR A 8 4.16 53.60 -25.84
C TYR A 8 4.46 52.10 -25.75
N ILE A 9 5.09 51.53 -26.78
CA ILE A 9 5.41 50.07 -26.83
C ILE A 9 6.63 49.74 -25.96
N THR A 10 7.59 50.66 -25.81
CA THR A 10 8.77 50.48 -24.95
C THR A 10 8.46 50.57 -23.45
N LYS A 11 7.48 51.39 -23.01
CA LYS A 11 7.09 51.45 -21.60
C LYS A 11 6.37 50.19 -21.10
N ILE A 12 5.55 49.54 -21.93
CA ILE A 12 4.81 48.33 -21.54
C ILE A 12 5.74 47.11 -21.43
N ASN A 13 6.77 47.00 -22.29
CA ASN A 13 7.73 45.89 -22.24
C ASN A 13 8.79 46.03 -21.13
N ILE A 14 9.02 47.23 -20.59
CA ILE A 14 9.91 47.41 -19.42
C ILE A 14 9.17 47.09 -18.12
N LEU A 15 7.89 47.46 -17.98
CA LEU A 15 7.08 47.13 -16.80
C LEU A 15 6.73 45.63 -16.69
N LYS A 16 6.59 44.92 -17.81
CA LYS A 16 6.43 43.44 -17.78
C LYS A 16 7.74 42.67 -17.50
N ASN A 17 8.91 43.25 -17.77
CA ASN A 17 10.20 42.62 -17.44
C ASN A 17 10.71 42.96 -16.04
N LEU A 18 10.31 44.07 -15.41
CA LEU A 18 10.65 44.30 -14.01
C LEU A 18 9.87 43.39 -13.05
N SER A 19 8.62 43.02 -13.35
CA SER A 19 7.92 42.03 -12.51
C SER A 19 8.54 40.63 -12.64
N SER A 20 8.96 40.21 -13.83
CA SER A 20 9.63 38.91 -14.04
C SER A 20 11.08 38.86 -13.53
N PHE A 21 11.71 40.01 -13.24
CA PHE A 21 13.03 40.07 -12.60
C PHE A 21 12.93 40.17 -11.07
N PHE A 22 11.96 40.91 -10.51
CA PHE A 22 11.72 40.95 -9.06
C PHE A 22 10.99 39.71 -8.51
N LEU A 23 10.23 38.97 -9.33
CA LEU A 23 9.75 37.62 -9.01
C LEU A 23 10.78 36.51 -9.32
N ARG A 24 12.01 36.86 -9.72
CA ARG A 24 13.12 35.91 -9.92
C ARG A 24 14.33 36.13 -9.01
N TYR A 25 14.20 36.99 -8.00
CA TYR A 25 15.23 37.20 -6.97
C TYR A 25 14.72 36.94 -5.54
N ARG A 26 13.64 36.14 -5.41
CA ARG A 26 13.12 35.71 -4.10
C ARG A 26 12.90 34.19 -3.96
N ASP A 27 13.19 33.40 -4.99
CA ASP A 27 13.11 31.92 -4.99
C ASP A 27 14.49 31.26 -5.27
N THR A 28 15.59 31.96 -4.97
CA THR A 28 16.94 31.41 -5.00
C THR A 28 17.66 31.58 -3.67
N THR A 29 17.00 31.15 -2.59
CA THR A 29 17.67 30.67 -1.38
C THR A 29 17.32 29.20 -1.20
N ARG A 30 18.25 28.37 -1.64
CA ARG A 30 18.36 26.93 -1.38
C ARG A 30 18.07 26.65 0.09
N SER A 31 16.89 26.13 0.43
CA SER A 31 16.56 25.71 1.78
C SER A 31 17.39 24.47 2.12
N LEU A 32 18.50 24.68 2.83
CA LEU A 32 19.18 23.62 3.56
C LEU A 32 18.18 23.00 4.55
N PRO A 33 18.26 21.69 4.83
CA PRO A 33 17.56 21.13 5.98
C PRO A 33 18.13 21.78 7.26
N SER A 34 17.28 21.98 8.27
CA SER A 34 17.59 22.50 9.61
C SER A 34 17.68 24.02 9.87
N GLU A 35 16.95 24.86 9.14
CA GLU A 35 16.41 26.08 9.76
C GLU A 35 14.97 25.85 10.21
N CYS A 36 14.81 25.61 11.51
CA CYS A 36 13.54 25.79 12.20
C CYS A 36 12.98 27.17 11.86
N ILE A 37 11.84 27.20 11.16
CA ILE A 37 11.23 28.44 10.71
C ILE A 37 10.92 29.30 11.94
N GLY A 38 11.65 30.40 12.09
CA GLY A 38 11.38 31.43 13.08
C GLY A 38 10.11 32.18 12.70
N SER A 39 8.94 31.57 12.96
CA SER A 39 7.67 32.27 12.89
C SER A 39 7.50 33.13 14.16
N ASP A 40 7.79 34.42 14.04
CA ASP A 40 7.41 35.45 15.03
C ASP A 40 5.87 35.59 15.21
N ARG A 41 5.10 34.63 14.69
CA ARG A 41 3.63 34.51 14.78
C ARG A 41 3.25 33.02 14.81
N PRO A 42 3.03 32.43 16.00
CA PRO A 42 2.52 31.06 16.12
C PRO A 42 1.04 30.92 15.72
N VAL A 43 0.37 32.03 15.37
CA VAL A 43 -1.06 32.08 15.04
C VAL A 43 -1.27 32.59 13.62
N ILE A 44 -1.93 31.79 12.78
CA ILE A 44 -2.36 32.17 11.43
C ILE A 44 -3.89 32.22 11.40
N SER A 45 -4.47 33.41 11.19
CA SER A 45 -5.92 33.57 11.04
C SER A 45 -6.35 33.08 9.66
N LEU A 46 -7.31 32.15 9.61
CA LEU A 46 -7.93 31.62 8.38
C LEU A 46 -9.24 32.31 8.04
N GLY A 47 -9.80 33.10 8.96
CA GLY A 47 -11.04 33.85 8.78
C GLY A 47 -11.43 34.65 10.02
N LEU A 48 -12.69 35.09 10.07
CA LEU A 48 -13.23 35.87 11.19
C LEU A 48 -13.34 35.07 12.51
N SER A 49 -13.54 33.75 12.43
CA SER A 49 -13.72 32.85 13.57
C SER A 49 -12.60 31.83 13.76
N ASP A 50 -11.83 31.55 12.71
CA ASP A 50 -10.99 30.36 12.60
C ASP A 50 -9.51 30.73 12.52
N PHE A 51 -8.67 29.99 13.24
CA PHE A 51 -7.24 30.22 13.34
C PHE A 51 -6.46 28.92 13.56
N VAL A 52 -5.24 28.91 13.05
CA VAL A 52 -4.27 27.84 13.22
C VAL A 52 -3.29 28.24 14.32
N LEU A 53 -2.93 27.29 15.18
CA LEU A 53 -1.89 27.45 16.21
C LEU A 53 -0.80 26.39 16.01
N ASP A 54 0.41 26.83 15.70
CA ASP A 54 1.57 25.94 15.58
C ASP A 54 2.20 25.72 16.95
N ILE A 55 2.32 24.46 17.38
CA ILE A 55 2.95 24.05 18.64
C ILE A 55 4.13 23.15 18.27
N LEU A 56 5.31 23.76 18.11
CA LEU A 56 6.53 23.11 17.62
C LEU A 56 7.65 23.25 18.64
N MET A 57 8.51 22.24 18.77
CA MET A 57 9.70 22.31 19.63
C MET A 57 10.63 23.45 19.22
N PRO A 58 11.25 24.18 20.17
CA PRO A 58 12.00 25.41 19.89
C PRO A 58 13.44 25.15 19.41
N GLY A 59 13.62 24.28 18.41
CA GLY A 59 14.92 23.96 17.82
C GLY A 59 15.83 23.19 18.79
N VAL A 60 15.33 22.07 19.29
CA VAL A 60 15.99 21.24 20.31
C VAL A 60 16.99 20.27 19.67
N THR A 61 17.98 19.83 20.45
CA THR A 61 18.92 18.78 20.05
C THR A 61 19.05 17.79 21.21
N PRO A 62 18.27 16.69 21.20
CA PRO A 62 18.37 15.60 22.18
C PRO A 62 19.81 15.06 22.27
N LYS A 63 20.24 14.72 23.48
CA LYS A 63 21.62 14.25 23.76
C LYS A 63 21.71 12.77 24.11
N GLN A 64 20.59 12.14 24.44
CA GLN A 64 20.48 10.74 24.83
C GLN A 64 19.29 10.12 24.10
N SER A 65 19.35 8.83 23.79
CA SER A 65 18.16 8.09 23.36
C SER A 65 17.12 8.03 24.47
N ASP A 66 15.85 7.85 24.09
CA ASP A 66 14.68 7.85 24.96
C ASP A 66 14.52 9.14 25.81
N THR A 67 14.86 10.32 25.24
CA THR A 67 14.66 11.62 25.90
C THR A 67 13.21 12.11 25.71
N TYR A 68 12.54 12.52 26.79
CA TYR A 68 11.22 13.16 26.74
C TYR A 68 11.34 14.67 26.94
N LEU A 69 11.06 15.46 25.90
CA LEU A 69 11.06 16.93 26.00
C LEU A 69 9.63 17.46 26.02
N CYS A 70 9.38 18.41 26.92
CA CYS A 70 8.11 19.09 27.09
C CYS A 70 8.26 20.58 26.77
N MET A 71 7.26 21.18 26.13
CA MET A 71 7.16 22.62 25.92
C MET A 71 5.70 23.08 26.02
N SER A 72 5.46 24.37 26.29
CA SER A 72 4.09 24.90 26.42
C SER A 72 3.85 26.17 25.62
N VAL A 73 2.62 26.30 25.12
CA VAL A 73 2.13 27.47 24.38
C VAL A 73 0.81 27.94 25.03
N PRO A 74 0.68 29.23 25.39
CA PRO A 74 -0.59 29.78 25.86
C PRO A 74 -1.62 29.81 24.72
N LEU A 75 -2.89 29.59 25.05
CA LEU A 75 -4.00 29.78 24.12
C LEU A 75 -4.04 31.27 23.69
N PRO A 76 -4.09 31.61 22.39
CA PRO A 76 -4.01 33.00 21.93
C PRO A 76 -5.33 33.79 22.10
N VAL A 77 -6.31 33.21 22.80
CA VAL A 77 -7.63 33.79 23.08
C VAL A 77 -8.03 33.48 24.52
N ASP A 78 -8.57 34.46 25.24
CA ASP A 78 -9.14 34.24 26.58
C ASP A 78 -10.54 33.60 26.54
N ASP A 79 -11.27 33.84 25.45
CA ASP A 79 -12.61 33.32 25.18
C ASP A 79 -12.62 31.79 24.97
N GLU A 80 -13.81 31.20 25.00
CA GLU A 80 -14.05 29.80 24.65
C GLU A 80 -13.73 29.55 23.16
N ALA A 81 -12.90 28.55 22.87
CA ALA A 81 -12.57 28.09 21.52
C ALA A 81 -12.64 26.55 21.43
N TYR A 82 -12.68 26.02 20.21
CA TYR A 82 -12.82 24.60 19.95
C TYR A 82 -11.70 24.12 19.03
N VAL A 83 -10.90 23.14 19.47
CA VAL A 83 -9.95 22.43 18.61
C VAL A 83 -10.73 21.41 17.79
N VAL A 84 -10.66 21.53 16.46
CA VAL A 84 -11.46 20.73 15.51
C VAL A 84 -10.60 19.86 14.58
N ASP A 85 -9.30 20.08 14.52
CA ASP A 85 -8.37 19.23 13.77
C ASP A 85 -6.94 19.28 14.35
N PHE A 86 -6.15 18.23 14.10
CA PHE A 86 -4.78 18.05 14.58
C PHE A 86 -3.87 17.58 13.43
N LYS A 87 -2.85 18.37 13.08
CA LYS A 87 -1.88 18.03 12.05
C LYS A 87 -0.50 17.78 12.67
N PRO A 88 0.02 16.53 12.68
CA PRO A 88 1.32 16.23 13.25
C PRO A 88 2.45 16.67 12.31
N HIS A 89 3.54 17.15 12.90
CA HIS A 89 4.78 17.54 12.26
C HIS A 89 5.94 16.83 12.98
N ALA A 90 6.19 15.56 12.68
CA ALA A 90 7.23 14.77 13.35
C ALA A 90 8.41 14.48 12.41
N SER A 91 9.64 14.64 12.92
CA SER A 91 10.84 14.15 12.26
C SER A 91 10.88 12.62 12.40
N MET A 92 10.58 11.94 11.28
CA MET A 92 10.33 10.49 11.25
C MET A 92 11.54 9.63 11.62
N ASP A 93 12.75 10.19 11.57
CA ASP A 93 13.97 9.50 11.98
C ASP A 93 14.05 9.40 13.52
N THR A 94 13.74 10.48 14.24
CA THR A 94 14.06 10.63 15.68
C THR A 94 12.86 10.61 16.63
N VAL A 95 11.71 11.15 16.22
CA VAL A 95 10.53 11.24 17.10
C VAL A 95 9.78 9.91 17.14
N HIS A 96 9.63 9.34 18.33
CA HIS A 96 8.93 8.08 18.53
C HIS A 96 7.42 8.27 18.77
N HIS A 97 7.04 9.23 19.62
CA HIS A 97 5.65 9.64 19.82
C HIS A 97 5.55 11.09 20.30
N MET A 98 4.36 11.68 20.20
CA MET A 98 4.03 13.01 20.68
C MET A 98 2.69 13.00 21.39
N LEU A 99 2.61 13.61 22.57
CA LEU A 99 1.36 13.77 23.33
C LEU A 99 1.08 15.26 23.51
N LEU A 100 -0.19 15.65 23.38
CA LEU A 100 -0.64 17.02 23.59
C LEU A 100 -1.66 17.07 24.72
N PHE A 101 -1.41 17.94 25.70
CA PHE A 101 -2.24 18.13 26.88
C PHE A 101 -2.80 19.55 26.94
N GLY A 102 -4.01 19.71 27.45
CA GLY A 102 -4.57 20.99 27.90
C GLY A 102 -4.57 21.07 29.42
N CYS A 103 -3.99 22.13 29.98
CA CYS A 103 -3.97 22.41 31.42
C CYS A 103 -3.91 23.92 31.71
N ASN A 104 -3.84 24.31 32.98
CA ASN A 104 -3.83 25.73 33.38
C ASN A 104 -2.46 26.17 33.90
N GLU A 105 -1.69 25.25 34.48
CA GLU A 105 -0.35 25.51 35.01
C GLU A 105 0.64 24.46 34.49
N PRO A 106 1.39 24.75 33.42
CA PRO A 106 2.53 23.92 33.00
C PRO A 106 3.54 23.74 34.14
N SER A 107 4.22 22.59 34.19
CA SER A 107 5.21 22.31 35.25
C SER A 107 6.37 23.29 35.26
N SER A 108 6.76 23.80 34.08
CA SER A 108 7.89 24.70 33.90
C SER A 108 7.51 25.93 33.07
N THR A 109 8.26 27.02 33.24
CA THR A 109 8.18 28.24 32.42
C THR A 109 9.36 28.40 31.46
N LYS A 110 10.24 27.38 31.38
CA LYS A 110 11.33 27.29 30.40
C LYS A 110 10.74 27.12 28.98
N ASN A 111 11.45 27.57 27.94
CA ASN A 111 11.04 27.39 26.54
C ASN A 111 10.78 25.92 26.19
N TYR A 112 11.56 25.01 26.78
CA TYR A 112 11.31 23.57 26.86
C TYR A 112 11.98 23.02 28.12
N TRP A 113 11.58 21.85 28.58
CA TRP A 113 12.11 21.17 29.75
C TRP A 113 12.06 19.64 29.59
N ASP A 114 12.65 18.91 30.52
CA ASP A 114 12.56 17.45 30.57
C ASP A 114 11.21 17.06 31.17
N CYS A 115 10.43 16.22 30.49
CA CYS A 115 9.10 15.84 30.96
C CYS A 115 9.10 15.07 32.30
N ASP A 116 10.25 14.53 32.74
CA ASP A 116 10.42 13.91 34.05
C ASP A 116 10.35 14.95 35.20
N GLU A 117 10.56 16.25 34.92
CA GLU A 117 10.20 17.37 35.84
C GLU A 117 8.66 17.55 35.97
N GLY A 118 7.87 16.79 35.19
CA GLY A 118 6.41 16.81 35.13
C GLY A 118 5.85 17.55 33.90
N THR A 119 4.60 17.26 33.54
CA THR A 119 3.89 17.90 32.41
C THR A 119 3.13 19.17 32.82
N CYS A 120 2.22 19.05 33.79
CA CYS A 120 1.45 20.14 34.39
C CYS A 120 1.42 19.98 35.91
N LYS A 121 1.26 21.10 36.64
CA LYS A 121 1.06 21.11 38.10
C LYS A 121 -0.39 20.83 38.46
N ASP A 122 -1.31 21.33 37.65
CA ASP A 122 -2.72 20.96 37.70
C ASP A 122 -3.00 19.72 36.82
N LYS A 123 -4.27 19.36 36.69
CA LYS A 123 -4.68 18.14 36.00
C LYS A 123 -4.42 18.26 34.49
N SER A 124 -3.46 17.50 33.97
CA SER A 124 -3.23 17.37 32.53
C SER A 124 -4.38 16.61 31.87
N ASN A 125 -5.05 17.24 30.90
CA ASN A 125 -6.09 16.61 30.09
C ASN A 125 -5.48 16.30 28.73
N ILE A 126 -5.23 15.02 28.42
CA ILE A 126 -4.75 14.63 27.10
C ILE A 126 -5.82 14.97 26.05
N LEU A 127 -5.40 15.61 24.95
CA LEU A 127 -6.26 16.05 23.85
C LEU A 127 -5.93 15.31 22.55
N TYR A 128 -4.66 14.98 22.35
CA TYR A 128 -4.18 14.29 21.16
C TYR A 128 -2.95 13.43 21.51
N ALA A 129 -2.81 12.32 20.78
CA ALA A 129 -1.64 11.45 20.84
C ALA A 129 -1.30 11.00 19.41
N TRP A 130 -0.04 11.19 19.04
CA TRP A 130 0.55 10.67 17.81
C TRP A 130 1.65 9.67 18.18
N ALA A 131 1.75 8.57 17.45
CA ALA A 131 2.88 7.66 17.56
C ALA A 131 3.38 7.29 16.16
N ARG A 132 4.68 7.05 16.03
CA ARG A 132 5.27 6.59 14.77
C ARG A 132 4.56 5.30 14.32
N ASN A 133 4.20 5.24 13.04
CA ASN A 133 3.46 4.14 12.41
C ASN A 133 2.01 3.92 12.89
N ALA A 134 1.43 4.79 13.73
CA ALA A 134 0.01 4.75 14.07
C ALA A 134 -0.83 5.64 13.13
N PRO A 135 -2.07 5.23 12.76
CA PRO A 135 -2.98 6.09 12.01
C PRO A 135 -3.29 7.40 12.78
N PRO A 136 -3.37 8.56 12.11
CA PRO A 136 -3.74 9.80 12.76
C PRO A 136 -5.23 9.78 13.15
N THR A 137 -5.54 10.08 14.41
CA THR A 137 -6.91 10.17 14.88
C THR A 137 -7.58 11.43 14.34
N GLN A 138 -8.62 11.27 13.52
CA GLN A 138 -9.45 12.38 13.03
C GLN A 138 -10.65 12.59 13.96
N LEU A 139 -11.05 13.85 14.16
CA LEU A 139 -12.28 14.17 14.90
C LEU A 139 -13.51 14.00 13.99
N PRO A 140 -14.63 13.42 14.49
CA PRO A 140 -15.86 13.36 13.71
C PRO A 140 -16.40 14.76 13.38
N LYS A 141 -17.08 14.91 12.24
CA LYS A 141 -17.58 16.22 11.78
C LYS A 141 -18.52 16.85 12.80
N GLY A 142 -18.21 18.08 13.22
CA GLY A 142 -19.00 18.82 14.22
C GLY A 142 -18.67 18.46 15.68
N VAL A 143 -17.60 17.68 15.91
CA VAL A 143 -17.00 17.42 17.22
C VAL A 143 -15.77 18.32 17.40
N GLY A 144 -15.61 18.94 18.58
CA GLY A 144 -14.38 19.65 18.92
C GLY A 144 -14.06 19.65 20.42
N PHE A 145 -12.79 19.72 20.77
CA PHE A 145 -12.36 19.88 22.17
C PHE A 145 -12.49 21.35 22.60
N ARG A 146 -13.33 21.60 23.59
CA ARG A 146 -13.48 22.93 24.22
C ARG A 146 -12.22 23.30 25.03
N VAL A 147 -11.61 24.43 24.68
CA VAL A 147 -10.44 25.03 25.35
C VAL A 147 -10.72 26.50 25.70
N GLY A 148 -9.92 27.07 26.61
CA GLY A 148 -10.10 28.46 27.06
C GLY A 148 -11.36 28.73 27.88
N GLY A 149 -11.73 30.02 28.00
CA GLY A 149 -12.87 30.48 28.78
C GLY A 149 -12.70 30.25 30.30
N GLN A 150 -13.80 29.88 30.96
CA GLN A 150 -13.85 29.66 32.41
C GLN A 150 -13.47 28.24 32.86
N THR A 151 -13.54 27.25 31.97
CA THR A 151 -13.44 25.81 32.33
C THR A 151 -12.52 24.99 31.42
N GLY A 152 -12.06 25.52 30.29
CA GLY A 152 -11.09 24.86 29.42
C GLY A 152 -9.66 25.21 29.81
N GLY A 153 -8.71 24.33 29.46
CA GLY A 153 -7.29 24.59 29.66
C GLY A 153 -6.84 25.87 28.92
N ARG A 154 -5.95 26.63 29.57
CA ARG A 154 -5.39 27.90 29.05
C ARG A 154 -4.04 27.74 28.39
N PHE A 155 -3.36 26.62 28.64
CA PHE A 155 -2.10 26.25 28.01
C PHE A 155 -2.24 24.91 27.33
N PHE A 156 -1.61 24.80 26.16
CA PHE A 156 -1.23 23.52 25.60
C PHE A 156 0.17 23.16 26.06
N VAL A 157 0.37 21.89 26.44
CA VAL A 157 1.70 21.31 26.72
C VAL A 157 1.91 20.19 25.72
N LEU A 158 2.95 20.33 24.89
CA LEU A 158 3.41 19.31 23.96
C LEU A 158 4.55 18.53 24.62
N GLN A 159 4.41 17.22 24.66
CA GLN A 159 5.47 16.25 24.97
C GLN A 159 5.91 15.58 23.67
N VAL A 160 7.22 15.52 23.42
CA VAL A 160 7.84 14.79 22.31
C VAL A 160 8.86 13.80 22.89
N HIS A 161 8.70 12.53 22.55
CA HIS A 161 9.63 11.47 22.92
C HIS A 161 10.58 11.18 21.74
N TYR A 162 11.88 11.36 21.97
CA TYR A 162 12.95 11.09 21.01
C TYR A 162 13.61 9.76 21.31
N GLY A 163 13.35 8.74 20.46
CA GLY A 163 13.86 7.39 20.65
C GLY A 163 15.30 7.25 20.13
N ASP A 164 15.46 7.11 18.81
CA ASP A 164 16.78 7.14 18.19
C ASP A 164 17.27 8.59 18.01
N ILE A 165 18.52 8.83 18.41
CA ILE A 165 19.21 10.12 18.25
C ILE A 165 20.37 10.04 17.24
N SER A 166 20.51 8.93 16.52
CA SER A 166 21.57 8.73 15.53
C SER A 166 21.62 9.82 14.44
N ALA A 167 20.47 10.38 14.08
CA ALA A 167 20.37 11.49 13.14
C ALA A 167 20.97 12.81 13.69
N PHE A 168 20.99 13.03 15.02
CA PHE A 168 21.53 14.25 15.64
C PHE A 168 23.07 14.27 15.73
N ARG A 169 23.78 13.35 15.06
CA ARG A 169 25.26 13.31 15.02
C ARG A 169 25.89 14.58 14.44
N ASP A 170 25.20 15.23 13.49
CA ASP A 170 25.56 16.52 12.90
C ASP A 170 25.19 17.73 13.78
N LYS A 171 24.50 17.49 14.90
CA LYS A 171 23.94 18.49 15.83
C LYS A 171 22.90 19.43 15.20
N HIS A 172 22.14 18.94 14.22
CA HIS A 172 20.99 19.69 13.72
C HIS A 172 19.94 19.92 14.82
N LYS A 173 19.01 20.84 14.53
CA LYS A 173 17.91 21.21 15.43
C LYS A 173 16.61 20.56 14.94
N ASP A 174 15.89 19.93 15.85
CA ASP A 174 14.54 19.44 15.63
C ASP A 174 13.49 20.47 16.08
N CYS A 175 12.43 20.58 15.28
CA CYS A 175 11.27 21.41 15.53
C CYS A 175 9.96 20.63 15.37
N SER A 176 9.96 19.37 15.82
CA SER A 176 8.78 18.52 15.76
C SER A 176 7.68 19.00 16.70
N GLY A 177 6.43 18.71 16.35
CA GLY A 177 5.26 19.06 17.14
C GLY A 177 3.93 18.86 16.40
N VAL A 178 2.93 19.67 16.73
CA VAL A 178 1.56 19.55 16.21
C VAL A 178 0.99 20.93 15.90
N THR A 179 0.35 21.05 14.75
CA THR A 179 -0.41 22.23 14.33
C THR A 179 -1.89 21.98 14.59
N LEU A 180 -2.55 22.92 15.28
CA LEU A 180 -3.96 22.83 15.67
C LEU A 180 -4.83 23.71 14.79
N HIS A 181 -6.00 23.21 14.39
CA HIS A 181 -7.08 24.03 13.86
C HIS A 181 -8.05 24.37 14.99
N LEU A 182 -8.21 25.67 15.28
CA LEU A 182 -9.16 26.17 16.27
C LEU A 182 -10.23 27.05 15.61
N THR A 183 -11.45 26.98 16.14
CA THR A 183 -12.55 27.87 15.77
C THR A 183 -13.23 28.46 17.00
N ARG A 184 -13.74 29.68 16.88
CA ARG A 184 -14.69 30.31 17.82
C ARG A 184 -16.13 29.85 17.60
N GLN A 185 -16.43 29.14 16.51
CA GLN A 185 -17.77 28.63 16.23
C GLN A 185 -18.11 27.48 17.18
N LYS A 186 -19.21 27.61 17.92
CA LYS A 186 -19.68 26.59 18.86
C LYS A 186 -19.99 25.28 18.15
N GLN A 187 -19.28 24.23 18.52
CA GLN A 187 -19.52 22.89 18.00
C GLN A 187 -20.77 22.28 18.66
N PRO A 188 -21.64 21.59 17.89
CA PRO A 188 -22.83 20.95 18.44
C PRO A 188 -22.48 19.78 19.38
N LEU A 189 -21.34 19.13 19.11
CA LEU A 189 -20.81 18.02 19.88
C LEU A 189 -19.44 18.42 20.45
N ILE A 190 -19.22 18.12 21.73
CA ILE A 190 -17.96 18.45 22.42
C ILE A 190 -17.23 17.16 22.73
N ALA A 191 -15.97 17.09 22.31
CA ALA A 191 -15.07 16.00 22.65
C ALA A 191 -14.66 16.05 24.12
N GLY A 192 -14.43 14.88 24.70
CA GLY A 192 -13.87 14.72 26.03
C GLY A 192 -13.14 13.39 26.21
N MET A 193 -12.47 13.28 27.34
CA MET A 193 -11.65 12.12 27.70
C MET A 193 -12.20 11.43 28.94
N TYR A 194 -12.38 10.11 28.89
CA TYR A 194 -12.64 9.28 30.06
C TYR A 194 -11.39 8.46 30.35
N LEU A 195 -10.69 8.76 31.44
CA LEU A 195 -9.53 7.97 31.88
C LEU A 195 -9.99 6.90 32.87
N MET A 196 -9.83 5.64 32.53
CA MET A 196 -9.84 4.54 33.50
C MET A 196 -8.39 4.26 33.89
N MET A 197 -8.08 4.28 35.18
CA MET A 197 -6.74 3.95 35.67
C MET A 197 -6.75 3.10 36.94
N SER A 198 -5.80 2.17 37.05
CA SER A 198 -5.51 1.51 38.34
C SER A 198 -4.66 2.42 39.21
N VAL A 199 -4.78 2.25 40.53
CA VAL A 199 -3.99 3.00 41.54
C VAL A 199 -3.43 2.11 42.64
N ASN A 200 -3.84 0.83 42.70
CA ASN A 200 -3.56 -0.07 43.82
C ASN A 200 -3.09 -1.48 43.37
N THR A 201 -2.85 -1.69 42.07
CA THR A 201 -2.26 -2.95 41.58
C THR A 201 -0.84 -3.13 42.11
N VAL A 202 -0.53 -4.34 42.54
CA VAL A 202 0.82 -4.81 42.86
C VAL A 202 1.09 -6.03 41.99
N ILE A 203 2.23 -6.05 41.31
CA ILE A 203 2.68 -7.15 40.45
C ILE A 203 3.82 -7.87 41.18
N PRO A 204 3.60 -9.10 41.70
CA PRO A 204 4.66 -9.86 42.38
C PRO A 204 5.75 -10.32 41.40
N PRO A 205 7.01 -10.43 41.85
CA PRO A 205 8.10 -10.90 41.00
C PRO A 205 7.90 -12.37 40.60
N GLY A 206 8.08 -12.67 39.31
CA GLY A 206 7.92 -14.02 38.75
C GLY A 206 6.48 -14.48 38.50
N GLU A 207 5.46 -13.70 38.88
CA GLU A 207 4.06 -14.06 38.64
C GLU A 207 3.73 -13.96 37.14
N LYS A 208 3.03 -14.96 36.59
CA LYS A 208 2.87 -15.05 35.13
C LYS A 208 1.79 -14.11 34.58
N VAL A 209 0.71 -13.97 35.34
CA VAL A 209 -0.48 -13.22 34.96
C VAL A 209 -0.98 -12.46 36.18
N VAL A 210 -1.03 -11.13 36.11
CA VAL A 210 -1.60 -10.27 37.15
C VAL A 210 -2.63 -9.35 36.50
N ASP A 211 -3.87 -9.45 36.93
CA ASP A 211 -4.98 -8.64 36.43
C ASP A 211 -5.13 -7.34 37.24
N ALA A 212 -5.23 -6.21 36.54
CA ALA A 212 -5.60 -4.91 37.09
C ALA A 212 -6.98 -4.50 36.58
N ASP A 213 -7.99 -4.72 37.43
CA ASP A 213 -9.40 -4.48 37.11
C ASP A 213 -9.88 -3.12 37.61
N ILE A 214 -10.56 -2.38 36.72
CA ILE A 214 -11.08 -1.03 36.96
C ILE A 214 -12.56 -1.01 36.53
N ALA A 215 -13.48 -0.62 37.40
CA ALA A 215 -14.90 -0.54 37.07
C ALA A 215 -15.63 0.60 37.78
N CYS A 216 -16.39 1.41 37.04
CA CYS A 216 -17.22 2.49 37.59
C CYS A 216 -18.60 2.56 36.91
N HIS A 217 -19.64 2.86 37.70
CA HIS A 217 -20.96 3.23 37.18
C HIS A 217 -20.92 4.61 36.52
N TYR A 218 -21.48 4.72 35.32
CA TYR A 218 -21.63 5.94 34.57
C TYR A 218 -22.91 6.68 34.99
N LYS A 219 -22.77 7.90 35.53
CA LYS A 219 -23.90 8.68 36.11
C LYS A 219 -24.09 10.04 35.44
N ARG A 220 -23.91 10.12 34.12
CA ARG A 220 -24.02 11.34 33.31
C ARG A 220 -24.98 11.14 32.13
N PHE A 221 -25.21 12.22 31.38
CA PHE A 221 -25.89 12.15 30.08
C PHE A 221 -25.13 11.26 29.10
N PRO A 222 -25.78 10.68 28.07
CA PRO A 222 -25.12 9.79 27.14
C PRO A 222 -23.86 10.39 26.49
N MET A 223 -22.83 9.57 26.34
CA MET A 223 -21.63 9.86 25.57
C MET A 223 -21.39 8.78 24.52
N HIS A 224 -20.83 9.17 23.38
CA HIS A 224 -20.56 8.26 22.26
C HIS A 224 -19.05 8.13 22.09
N LEU A 225 -18.55 6.90 22.15
CA LEU A 225 -17.13 6.59 22.08
C LEU A 225 -16.71 6.51 20.61
N PHE A 226 -15.56 7.10 20.28
CA PHE A 226 -15.05 7.11 18.89
C PHE A 226 -13.58 6.71 18.77
N ALA A 227 -12.79 6.82 19.84
CA ALA A 227 -11.42 6.32 19.88
C ALA A 227 -10.99 5.95 21.30
N TYR A 228 -9.93 5.15 21.44
CA TYR A 228 -9.34 4.75 22.71
C TYR A 228 -7.80 4.65 22.62
N ARG A 229 -7.11 4.85 23.74
CA ARG A 229 -5.65 4.67 23.86
C ARG A 229 -5.35 3.84 25.10
N VAL A 230 -4.47 2.86 24.94
CA VAL A 230 -3.93 2.06 26.05
C VAL A 230 -2.56 2.60 26.45
N HIS A 231 -2.21 2.49 27.74
CA HIS A 231 -0.86 2.79 28.21
C HIS A 231 -0.52 1.95 29.44
N THR A 232 0.63 1.28 29.35
CA THR A 232 1.37 0.65 30.44
C THR A 232 2.86 0.90 30.21
N HIS A 233 3.71 0.47 31.14
CA HIS A 233 5.14 0.25 30.90
C HIS A 233 5.36 -1.20 30.40
N ARG A 234 6.55 -1.77 30.66
CA ARG A 234 7.09 -3.00 30.03
C ARG A 234 6.36 -4.31 30.38
N LEU A 235 5.65 -4.37 31.50
CA LEU A 235 5.07 -5.61 32.01
C LEU A 235 3.68 -5.89 31.41
N GLY A 236 3.00 -4.86 30.90
CA GLY A 236 1.66 -4.98 30.31
C GLY A 236 1.66 -5.79 29.02
N LYS A 237 0.77 -6.79 28.94
CA LYS A 237 0.63 -7.71 27.80
C LYS A 237 -0.56 -7.34 26.90
N VAL A 238 -1.70 -7.03 27.51
CA VAL A 238 -2.92 -6.55 26.84
C VAL A 238 -3.70 -5.65 27.79
N VAL A 239 -4.36 -4.64 27.25
CA VAL A 239 -5.35 -3.83 27.95
C VAL A 239 -6.66 -3.86 27.16
N SER A 240 -7.76 -4.14 27.85
CA SER A 240 -9.10 -4.22 27.26
C SER A 240 -10.09 -3.37 28.05
N GLY A 241 -10.99 -2.67 27.36
CA GLY A 241 -12.06 -1.87 27.95
C GLY A 241 -13.41 -2.21 27.34
N TYR A 242 -14.44 -2.17 28.18
CA TYR A 242 -15.80 -2.62 27.89
C TYR A 242 -16.86 -1.70 28.52
N ARG A 243 -18.02 -1.65 27.89
CA ARG A 243 -19.28 -1.21 28.50
C ARG A 243 -20.08 -2.45 28.90
N VAL A 244 -20.53 -2.51 30.15
CA VAL A 244 -21.44 -3.54 30.65
C VAL A 244 -22.82 -2.92 30.89
N ARG A 245 -23.83 -3.44 30.22
CA ARG A 245 -25.24 -3.05 30.33
C ARG A 245 -26.09 -4.30 30.42
N ASN A 246 -26.90 -4.45 31.48
CA ASN A 246 -27.72 -5.66 31.72
C ASN A 246 -26.89 -6.97 31.64
N ASP A 247 -25.73 -6.99 32.32
CA ASP A 247 -24.72 -8.07 32.28
C ASP A 247 -24.12 -8.40 30.90
N GLN A 248 -24.50 -7.69 29.84
CA GLN A 248 -23.93 -7.83 28.50
C GLN A 248 -22.69 -6.95 28.34
N TRP A 249 -21.56 -7.59 28.02
CA TRP A 249 -20.29 -6.93 27.74
C TRP A 249 -20.23 -6.49 26.27
N THR A 250 -19.92 -5.22 26.04
CA THR A 250 -19.69 -4.62 24.72
C THR A 250 -18.26 -4.09 24.68
N LEU A 251 -17.44 -4.57 23.74
CA LEU A 251 -16.06 -4.13 23.60
C LEU A 251 -16.00 -2.64 23.21
N ILE A 252 -15.16 -1.87 23.91
CA ILE A 252 -14.79 -0.49 23.55
C ILE A 252 -13.47 -0.50 22.79
N GLY A 253 -12.53 -1.34 23.23
CA GLY A 253 -11.22 -1.45 22.60
C GLY A 253 -10.32 -2.42 23.35
N ARG A 254 -9.43 -3.09 22.63
CA ARG A 254 -8.48 -4.06 23.16
C ARG A 254 -7.18 -3.93 22.37
N GLN A 255 -6.07 -3.69 23.07
CA GLN A 255 -4.78 -3.44 22.42
C GLN A 255 -3.61 -3.93 23.28
N SER A 256 -2.50 -4.33 22.66
CA SER A 256 -1.25 -4.54 23.39
C SER A 256 -0.62 -3.18 23.70
N PRO A 257 -0.31 -2.86 24.96
CA PRO A 257 0.31 -1.60 25.31
C PRO A 257 1.79 -1.51 24.89
N GLN A 258 2.37 -2.61 24.36
CA GLN A 258 3.69 -2.64 23.75
C GLN A 258 3.69 -2.20 22.26
N LEU A 259 2.51 -2.03 21.65
CA LEU A 259 2.35 -1.45 20.31
C LEU A 259 2.27 0.09 20.40
N PRO A 260 2.41 0.83 19.29
CA PRO A 260 2.41 2.31 19.29
C PRO A 260 1.21 2.90 20.05
N GLN A 261 1.48 3.57 21.18
CA GLN A 261 0.44 4.03 22.11
C GLN A 261 -0.26 5.33 21.63
N ALA A 262 -0.88 5.28 20.46
CA ALA A 262 -1.74 6.33 19.91
C ALA A 262 -3.22 6.09 20.28
N PHE A 263 -4.10 6.97 19.79
CA PHE A 263 -5.55 6.77 19.84
C PHE A 263 -6.03 5.98 18.62
N TYR A 264 -6.47 4.75 18.87
CA TYR A 264 -7.09 3.86 17.90
C TYR A 264 -8.59 4.17 17.79
N PRO A 265 -9.22 4.11 16.60
CA PRO A 265 -10.66 4.25 16.47
C PRO A 265 -11.37 3.08 17.19
N VAL A 266 -12.59 3.33 17.69
CA VAL A 266 -13.48 2.27 18.16
C VAL A 266 -14.13 1.62 16.94
N GLU A 267 -14.02 0.29 16.81
CA GLU A 267 -14.52 -0.48 15.65
C GLU A 267 -16.01 -0.27 15.37
N HIS A 268 -16.83 -0.18 16.42
CA HIS A 268 -18.28 -0.08 16.35
C HIS A 268 -18.76 1.09 17.22
N PRO A 269 -19.72 1.92 16.80
CA PRO A 269 -20.22 3.03 17.62
C PRO A 269 -20.78 2.54 18.99
N VAL A 270 -20.07 2.80 20.09
CA VAL A 270 -20.51 2.46 21.44
C VAL A 270 -21.13 3.70 22.10
N ASP A 271 -22.40 3.61 22.48
CA ASP A 271 -23.05 4.55 23.39
C ASP A 271 -22.83 4.13 24.85
N VAL A 272 -22.51 5.09 25.73
CA VAL A 272 -22.50 4.87 27.18
C VAL A 272 -23.57 5.76 27.79
N SER A 273 -24.55 5.14 28.43
CA SER A 273 -25.74 5.76 28.99
C SER A 273 -25.76 5.67 30.51
N TYR A 274 -26.68 6.39 31.13
CA TYR A 274 -26.84 6.41 32.59
C TYR A 274 -27.04 4.98 33.16
N ASP A 275 -26.30 4.69 34.22
CA ASP A 275 -26.19 3.43 34.96
C ASP A 275 -25.45 2.26 34.28
N ASP A 276 -24.91 2.45 33.07
CA ASP A 276 -23.92 1.53 32.50
C ASP A 276 -22.68 1.41 33.40
N ILE A 277 -22.02 0.27 33.41
CA ILE A 277 -20.70 0.11 34.03
C ILE A 277 -19.64 0.16 32.94
N LEU A 278 -18.67 1.07 33.08
CA LEU A 278 -17.43 1.01 32.32
C LEU A 278 -16.45 0.12 33.08
N ALA A 279 -15.96 -0.93 32.42
CA ALA A 279 -15.04 -1.92 32.98
C ALA A 279 -13.79 -2.04 32.09
N ALA A 280 -12.59 -2.05 32.69
CA ALA A 280 -11.34 -2.26 31.98
C ALA A 280 -10.42 -3.21 32.77
N ARG A 281 -9.60 -3.96 32.03
CA ARG A 281 -8.60 -4.90 32.56
C ARG A 281 -7.27 -4.66 31.87
N CYS A 282 -6.20 -4.45 32.62
CA CYS A 282 -4.84 -4.63 32.15
C CYS A 282 -4.30 -5.97 32.64
N VAL A 283 -3.66 -6.73 31.75
CA VAL A 283 -3.00 -7.99 32.07
C VAL A 283 -1.49 -7.77 32.09
N PHE A 284 -0.85 -8.03 33.22
CA PHE A 284 0.59 -7.88 33.43
C PHE A 284 1.28 -9.24 33.60
N SER A 285 2.61 -9.25 33.46
CA SER A 285 3.47 -10.36 33.87
C SER A 285 4.64 -9.83 34.69
N GLY A 286 4.88 -10.43 35.86
CA GLY A 286 6.04 -10.17 36.71
C GLY A 286 7.28 -11.00 36.34
N GLU A 287 7.22 -11.83 35.29
CA GLU A 287 8.38 -12.60 34.80
C GLU A 287 9.53 -11.64 34.45
N GLY A 288 10.71 -11.88 35.02
CA GLY A 288 11.90 -11.03 34.85
C GLY A 288 12.08 -9.90 35.90
N ARG A 289 11.10 -9.65 36.79
CA ARG A 289 11.28 -8.75 37.95
C ARG A 289 11.77 -9.52 39.17
N THR A 290 12.59 -8.87 40.00
CA THR A 290 13.13 -9.41 41.27
C THR A 290 12.46 -8.86 42.52
N THR A 291 11.76 -7.73 42.39
CA THR A 291 10.98 -7.06 43.46
C THR A 291 9.54 -6.87 43.02
N GLU A 292 8.64 -6.61 43.97
CA GLU A 292 7.29 -6.15 43.66
C GLU A 292 7.32 -4.87 42.81
N THR A 293 6.36 -4.76 41.89
CA THR A 293 6.17 -3.58 41.05
C THR A 293 4.80 -2.97 41.35
N HIS A 294 4.76 -1.69 41.69
CA HIS A 294 3.55 -0.96 42.05
C HIS A 294 3.12 -0.01 40.93
N ILE A 295 1.91 0.54 41.02
CA ILE A 295 1.50 1.65 40.15
C ILE A 295 2.29 2.92 40.51
N GLY A 296 2.90 3.56 39.51
CA GLY A 296 3.75 4.74 39.71
C GLY A 296 4.19 5.41 38.42
N GLY A 297 4.99 6.47 38.55
CA GLY A 297 5.36 7.37 37.45
C GLY A 297 6.66 7.00 36.72
N THR A 298 7.49 6.12 37.29
CA THR A 298 8.82 5.81 36.75
C THR A 298 8.80 4.55 35.87
N ALA A 299 9.82 4.38 35.01
CA ALA A 299 9.98 3.16 34.20
C ALA A 299 10.17 1.86 35.01
N ASN A 300 10.49 1.97 36.31
CA ASN A 300 10.55 0.84 37.24
C ASN A 300 9.17 0.50 37.82
N ASP A 301 8.26 1.47 37.90
CA ASP A 301 6.87 1.26 38.27
C ASP A 301 6.06 0.69 37.08
N GLU A 302 4.76 0.55 37.24
CA GLU A 302 3.81 0.29 36.16
C GLU A 302 2.67 1.32 36.10
N MET A 303 1.96 1.33 34.98
CA MET A 303 0.68 2.02 34.84
C MET A 303 -0.34 1.09 34.19
N CYS A 304 -1.61 1.23 34.57
CA CYS A 304 -2.72 0.62 33.86
C CYS A 304 -3.68 1.75 33.49
N ASN A 305 -3.54 2.31 32.29
CA ASN A 305 -4.37 3.42 31.82
C ASN A 305 -5.11 3.03 30.54
N PHE A 306 -6.43 3.19 30.56
CA PHE A 306 -7.32 3.08 29.40
C PHE A 306 -8.03 4.42 29.19
N TYR A 307 -7.57 5.17 28.18
CA TYR A 307 -8.12 6.46 27.78
C TYR A 307 -9.21 6.24 26.74
N ILE A 308 -10.37 6.86 26.91
CA ILE A 308 -11.49 6.76 25.98
C ILE A 308 -11.86 8.16 25.50
N MET A 309 -11.75 8.40 24.19
CA MET A 309 -12.29 9.60 23.56
C MET A 309 -13.76 9.42 23.23
N TYR A 310 -14.56 10.38 23.70
CA TYR A 310 -15.99 10.43 23.49
C TYR A 310 -16.44 11.80 23.02
N TYR A 311 -17.63 11.89 22.44
CA TYR A 311 -18.35 13.14 22.26
C TYR A 311 -19.70 13.14 22.97
N MET A 312 -20.16 14.33 23.36
CA MET A 312 -21.45 14.58 24.02
C MET A 312 -22.12 15.81 23.41
N GLU A 313 -23.46 15.89 23.51
CA GLU A 313 -24.18 17.13 23.18
C GLU A 313 -23.68 18.32 24.00
N ALA A 314 -23.38 19.46 23.36
CA ALA A 314 -22.69 20.58 23.99
C ALA A 314 -23.33 21.10 25.31
N LYS A 315 -24.66 21.07 25.41
CA LYS A 315 -25.44 21.47 26.61
C LYS A 315 -25.25 20.55 27.83
N HIS A 316 -24.72 19.35 27.64
CA HIS A 316 -24.51 18.33 28.67
C HIS A 316 -23.05 17.88 28.79
N ALA A 317 -22.18 18.40 27.94
CA ALA A 317 -20.82 17.90 27.76
C ALA A 317 -19.88 18.24 28.92
N VAL A 318 -19.32 17.19 29.51
CA VAL A 318 -18.17 17.25 30.41
C VAL A 318 -16.93 16.92 29.57
N SER A 319 -15.90 17.75 29.62
CA SER A 319 -14.70 17.57 28.77
C SER A 319 -13.72 16.52 29.30
N TYR A 320 -13.85 16.10 30.56
CA TYR A 320 -12.95 15.11 31.16
C TYR A 320 -13.63 14.36 32.33
N MET A 321 -13.42 13.03 32.42
CA MET A 321 -13.89 12.15 33.49
C MET A 321 -12.80 11.13 33.90
N THR A 322 -12.86 10.58 35.13
CA THR A 322 -11.94 9.52 35.60
C THR A 322 -12.69 8.40 36.30
N CYS A 323 -12.22 7.16 36.14
CA CYS A 323 -12.47 6.04 37.04
C CYS A 323 -11.13 5.54 37.63
N THR A 324 -11.03 5.50 38.96
CA THR A 324 -9.85 5.01 39.71
C THR A 324 -10.19 3.85 40.65
N GLN A 325 -11.36 3.25 40.48
CA GLN A 325 -11.97 2.31 41.42
C GLN A 325 -12.34 1.01 40.71
N ASN A 326 -12.46 -0.08 41.47
CA ASN A 326 -13.18 -1.27 41.05
C ASN A 326 -14.45 -1.39 41.90
N ALA A 327 -15.50 -0.69 41.49
CA ALA A 327 -16.76 -0.58 42.24
C ALA A 327 -17.57 -1.89 42.24
N ASN A 328 -17.27 -2.84 41.35
CA ASN A 328 -17.97 -4.12 41.26
C ASN A 328 -17.02 -5.24 40.79
N PRO A 329 -16.14 -5.77 41.66
CA PRO A 329 -15.13 -6.77 41.27
C PRO A 329 -15.72 -8.09 40.76
N GLU A 330 -16.93 -8.44 41.22
CA GLU A 330 -17.55 -9.73 40.93
C GLU A 330 -17.92 -9.91 39.44
N ILE A 331 -18.16 -8.82 38.70
CA ILE A 331 -18.52 -8.89 37.26
C ILE A 331 -17.38 -9.49 36.42
N PHE A 332 -16.13 -9.28 36.82
CA PHE A 332 -14.95 -9.72 36.07
C PHE A 332 -14.84 -11.25 35.99
N ARG A 333 -15.58 -12.02 36.80
CA ARG A 333 -15.73 -13.48 36.60
C ARG A 333 -16.37 -13.84 35.26
N ASN A 334 -17.18 -12.94 34.71
CA ASN A 334 -17.89 -13.10 33.44
C ASN A 334 -17.26 -12.25 32.31
N ILE A 335 -16.04 -11.73 32.49
CA ILE A 335 -15.36 -10.98 31.44
C ILE A 335 -15.14 -11.85 30.20
N PRO A 336 -15.32 -11.33 28.97
CA PRO A 336 -15.01 -12.06 27.75
C PRO A 336 -13.55 -12.55 27.73
N GLN A 337 -13.33 -13.77 27.25
CA GLN A 337 -12.04 -14.47 27.39
C GLN A 337 -10.89 -13.78 26.64
N GLU A 338 -11.20 -13.07 25.55
CA GLU A 338 -10.25 -12.26 24.79
C GLU A 338 -9.58 -11.17 25.64
N ALA A 339 -10.22 -10.70 26.72
CA ALA A 339 -9.62 -9.74 27.65
C ALA A 339 -8.33 -10.26 28.31
N ASN A 340 -8.23 -11.59 28.47
CA ASN A 340 -7.12 -12.28 29.13
C ASN A 340 -6.05 -12.80 28.15
N ILE A 341 -6.35 -12.80 26.85
CA ILE A 341 -5.47 -13.33 25.80
C ILE A 341 -4.55 -12.21 25.31
N PRO A 342 -3.21 -12.31 25.49
CA PRO A 342 -2.27 -11.35 24.91
C PRO A 342 -2.42 -11.26 23.39
N ILE A 343 -2.34 -10.05 22.86
CA ILE A 343 -2.21 -9.87 21.41
C ILE A 343 -0.77 -10.25 21.03
N PRO A 344 -0.54 -11.15 20.05
CA PRO A 344 0.80 -11.60 19.70
C PRO A 344 1.60 -10.47 19.04
N VAL A 345 2.61 -9.97 19.74
CA VAL A 345 3.54 -8.95 19.22
C VAL A 345 4.71 -9.66 18.54
N LYS A 346 4.93 -9.40 17.25
CA LYS A 346 6.12 -9.88 16.51
C LYS A 346 7.40 -9.35 17.19
N SER A 347 8.44 -10.18 17.30
CA SER A 347 9.70 -9.84 17.98
C SER A 347 10.36 -8.54 17.45
N ASP A 348 10.19 -8.25 16.16
CA ASP A 348 10.73 -7.04 15.54
C ASP A 348 10.02 -5.74 15.99
N MET A 349 8.77 -5.83 16.46
CA MET A 349 8.04 -4.69 17.06
C MET A 349 8.31 -4.53 18.56
N LEU A 350 8.71 -5.59 19.27
CA LEU A 350 9.11 -5.50 20.69
C LEU A 350 10.36 -4.63 20.89
N LYS A 351 11.26 -4.57 19.89
CA LYS A 351 12.40 -3.63 19.86
C LYS A 351 12.01 -2.16 19.76
N MET A 352 10.74 -1.87 19.45
CA MET A 352 10.20 -0.51 19.33
C MET A 352 9.35 -0.11 20.55
N ALA A 353 9.04 -1.04 21.45
CA ALA A 353 8.19 -0.78 22.61
C ALA A 353 8.94 -0.02 23.73
N HIS A 354 10.15 -0.47 24.07
CA HIS A 354 11.00 0.15 25.10
C HIS A 354 12.50 -0.09 24.81
N GLY A 355 13.26 0.98 24.59
CA GLY A 355 14.67 0.91 24.23
C GLY A 355 15.60 0.69 25.41
N HIS A 356 15.86 -0.56 25.82
CA HIS A 356 17.08 -0.89 26.57
C HIS A 356 17.91 -1.94 25.83
N HIS A 357 19.12 -1.54 25.45
CA HIS A 357 20.19 -2.47 25.09
C HIS A 357 20.72 -3.14 26.37
N GLU A 358 20.58 -4.46 26.49
CA GLU A 358 21.53 -5.28 27.23
C GLU A 358 22.19 -6.26 26.26
N GLU A 359 23.53 -6.30 26.29
CA GLU A 359 24.31 -7.25 25.51
C GLU A 359 24.29 -8.63 26.18
N THR A 360 23.66 -9.62 25.55
CA THR A 360 23.93 -11.03 25.87
C THR A 360 24.36 -11.78 24.62
N LYS A 361 25.65 -12.18 24.61
CA LYS A 361 26.19 -13.15 23.67
C LYS A 361 25.60 -14.53 24.00
N ASP A 362 25.11 -15.26 23.01
CA ASP A 362 25.36 -16.70 22.99
C ASP A 362 25.39 -17.29 21.56
N THR A 363 25.88 -18.51 21.47
CA THR A 363 26.43 -19.15 20.29
C THR A 363 25.69 -20.42 19.89
N GLY A 364 25.33 -20.51 18.60
CA GLY A 364 25.44 -21.77 17.85
C GLY A 364 24.21 -22.68 17.70
N LYS A 365 24.23 -23.37 16.54
CA LYS A 365 23.50 -24.61 16.16
C LYS A 365 22.01 -24.52 15.81
N SER A 366 21.83 -24.10 14.56
CA SER A 366 21.02 -24.76 13.51
C SER A 366 20.35 -26.12 13.82
N SER A 367 19.05 -26.15 13.45
CA SER A 367 18.33 -27.18 12.66
C SER A 367 17.69 -28.43 13.30
N LEU A 368 16.44 -28.62 12.85
CA LEU A 368 15.58 -29.82 12.76
C LEU A 368 14.61 -30.09 13.93
N LEU A 369 13.35 -29.67 13.76
CA LEU A 369 12.30 -30.62 13.33
C LEU A 369 11.07 -29.88 12.79
N GLN A 370 10.66 -30.26 11.59
CA GLN A 370 9.51 -29.77 10.85
C GLN A 370 8.43 -30.84 10.92
N HIS A 371 7.25 -30.57 11.51
CA HIS A 371 5.95 -30.85 10.88
C HIS A 371 4.71 -30.47 11.73
N ASP A 372 3.70 -30.02 10.98
CA ASP A 372 2.24 -30.10 11.19
C ASP A 372 1.45 -29.07 12.02
N LYS A 373 0.26 -28.77 11.46
CA LYS A 373 -0.77 -27.77 11.80
C LYS A 373 -0.30 -26.31 11.66
N LYS A 374 -0.65 -25.55 10.62
CA LYS A 374 -1.61 -25.76 9.51
C LYS A 374 -3.04 -26.11 9.94
N GLU A 375 -3.61 -25.31 10.84
CA GLU A 375 -5.05 -25.02 10.99
C GLU A 375 -5.25 -24.10 12.22
N LYS A 376 -5.18 -22.77 12.01
CA LYS A 376 -5.86 -21.71 12.82
C LYS A 376 -5.53 -20.24 12.43
N ASP A 377 -5.01 -19.97 11.24
CA ASP A 377 -4.86 -18.59 10.74
C ASP A 377 -6.15 -18.06 10.09
N LYS A 378 -7.21 -17.94 10.89
CA LYS A 378 -8.41 -17.16 10.57
C LYS A 378 -9.04 -16.63 11.85
N LEU A 379 -8.77 -15.35 12.14
CA LEU A 379 -9.66 -14.34 12.77
C LEU A 379 -8.79 -13.25 13.44
N LEU A 380 -9.13 -11.99 13.14
CA LEU A 380 -8.54 -10.72 13.59
C LEU A 380 -7.47 -10.10 12.66
N ASP A 381 -7.86 -9.84 11.41
CA ASP A 381 -7.32 -8.72 10.63
C ASP A 381 -8.41 -8.25 9.64
N GLN A 382 -9.09 -7.15 9.97
CA GLN A 382 -10.18 -6.51 9.20
C GLN A 382 -10.32 -5.05 9.70
N ASP A 383 -10.58 -4.03 8.87
CA ASP A 383 -11.04 -4.05 7.48
C ASP A 383 -10.27 -3.08 6.55
N PHE A 384 -9.10 -3.52 6.08
CA PHE A 384 -8.76 -3.24 4.68
C PHE A 384 -8.96 -4.54 3.90
N HIS A 385 -10.16 -4.74 3.36
CA HIS A 385 -10.44 -5.83 2.44
C HIS A 385 -11.04 -5.30 1.12
N VAL A 386 -10.58 -5.89 0.01
CA VAL A 386 -10.93 -5.53 -1.36
C VAL A 386 -11.71 -6.68 -2.01
N GLU A 387 -13.01 -6.49 -2.22
CA GLU A 387 -13.90 -7.50 -2.79
C GLU A 387 -14.25 -7.22 -4.26
N GLU A 388 -14.62 -8.26 -5.03
CA GLU A 388 -15.14 -8.08 -6.40
C GLU A 388 -16.40 -7.22 -6.36
N ALA A 389 -16.44 -6.16 -7.15
CA ALA A 389 -17.60 -5.29 -7.28
C ALA A 389 -18.69 -5.98 -8.12
N VAL A 390 -19.34 -7.01 -7.56
CA VAL A 390 -20.31 -7.89 -8.23
C VAL A 390 -21.48 -7.12 -8.88
N GLU A 391 -21.91 -5.98 -8.33
CA GLU A 391 -22.94 -5.12 -8.94
C GLU A 391 -22.44 -4.27 -10.13
N TRP A 392 -21.13 -4.22 -10.41
CA TRP A 392 -20.63 -3.58 -11.62
C TRP A 392 -21.14 -4.35 -12.84
N PRO A 393 -21.74 -3.69 -13.85
CA PRO A 393 -22.46 -4.37 -14.92
C PRO A 393 -21.55 -5.19 -15.87
N GLY A 394 -20.22 -5.12 -15.68
CA GLY A 394 -19.26 -5.65 -16.64
C GLY A 394 -19.23 -4.83 -17.92
N LEU A 395 -18.50 -5.32 -18.92
CA LEU A 395 -18.32 -4.63 -20.19
C LEU A 395 -19.16 -5.32 -21.26
N ASP A 396 -20.20 -4.65 -21.74
CA ASP A 396 -20.97 -5.05 -22.95
C ASP A 396 -20.21 -4.65 -24.23
N LEU A 397 -18.91 -5.00 -24.25
CA LEU A 397 -17.96 -4.69 -25.31
C LEU A 397 -17.12 -5.94 -25.57
N LYS A 398 -16.99 -6.33 -26.85
CA LYS A 398 -16.17 -7.48 -27.23
C LYS A 398 -14.69 -7.10 -27.23
N LEU A 399 -14.03 -7.32 -26.09
CA LEU A 399 -12.60 -7.05 -25.93
C LEU A 399 -11.71 -8.11 -26.58
N GLY A 400 -10.48 -7.68 -26.89
CA GLY A 400 -9.35 -8.56 -27.20
C GLY A 400 -8.64 -9.03 -25.95
N GLN A 401 -7.40 -9.49 -26.09
CA GLN A 401 -6.51 -9.63 -24.93
C GLN A 401 -6.31 -8.23 -24.31
N VAL A 402 -6.68 -8.04 -23.03
CA VAL A 402 -6.57 -6.76 -22.31
C VAL A 402 -5.18 -6.68 -21.67
N SER A 403 -4.28 -5.93 -22.29
CA SER A 403 -2.85 -5.94 -21.92
C SER A 403 -2.42 -4.77 -21.05
N GLY A 404 -3.17 -3.66 -21.05
CA GLY A 404 -2.85 -2.46 -20.29
C GLY A 404 -4.10 -1.73 -19.80
N LEU A 405 -4.02 -1.12 -18.62
CA LEU A 405 -5.05 -0.34 -17.95
C LEU A 405 -4.46 0.94 -17.36
N ALA A 406 -5.22 2.03 -17.41
CA ALA A 406 -4.87 3.26 -16.71
C ALA A 406 -6.13 4.01 -16.24
N LEU A 407 -5.92 5.05 -15.44
CA LEU A 407 -6.94 6.03 -15.08
C LEU A 407 -6.55 7.39 -15.67
N ASP A 408 -7.52 8.12 -16.23
CA ASP A 408 -7.31 9.50 -16.65
C ASP A 408 -7.50 10.50 -15.50
N ALA A 409 -7.28 11.80 -15.77
CA ALA A 409 -7.36 12.86 -14.77
C ALA A 409 -8.76 13.01 -14.14
N GLU A 410 -9.80 12.52 -14.82
CA GLU A 410 -11.18 12.47 -14.34
C GLU A 410 -11.55 11.12 -13.67
N ASN A 411 -10.55 10.26 -13.42
CA ASN A 411 -10.70 8.88 -12.92
C ASN A 411 -11.54 7.95 -13.84
N ASN A 412 -11.61 8.21 -15.14
CA ASN A 412 -12.19 7.25 -16.08
C ASN A 412 -11.22 6.08 -16.32
N LEU A 413 -11.79 4.89 -16.49
CA LEU A 413 -11.02 3.69 -16.82
C LEU A 413 -10.62 3.71 -18.29
N VAL A 414 -9.31 3.71 -18.55
CA VAL A 414 -8.73 3.56 -19.88
C VAL A 414 -8.28 2.11 -20.04
N ILE A 415 -8.76 1.44 -21.09
CA ILE A 415 -8.41 0.05 -21.43
C ILE A 415 -7.61 0.04 -22.73
N PHE A 416 -6.49 -0.66 -22.76
CA PHE A 416 -5.73 -0.99 -23.96
C PHE A 416 -5.82 -2.50 -24.26
N HIS A 417 -6.30 -2.86 -25.45
CA HIS A 417 -6.50 -4.26 -25.83
C HIS A 417 -6.08 -4.55 -27.28
N ARG A 418 -5.71 -5.82 -27.53
CA ARG A 418 -5.17 -6.30 -28.82
C ARG A 418 -6.21 -6.52 -29.93
N GLY A 419 -7.44 -6.02 -29.79
CA GLY A 419 -8.52 -6.23 -30.76
C GLY A 419 -8.78 -7.71 -31.09
N ASP A 420 -8.71 -8.05 -32.37
CA ASP A 420 -8.77 -9.41 -32.91
C ASP A 420 -7.40 -10.10 -33.03
N HIS A 421 -6.30 -9.36 -32.83
CA HIS A 421 -4.96 -9.93 -32.77
C HIS A 421 -4.75 -10.69 -31.45
N VAL A 422 -3.93 -11.73 -31.51
CA VAL A 422 -3.59 -12.59 -30.38
C VAL A 422 -2.07 -12.73 -30.34
N TRP A 423 -1.47 -12.47 -29.17
CA TRP A 423 -0.10 -12.91 -28.92
C TRP A 423 -0.12 -14.38 -28.53
N ASP A 424 0.54 -15.19 -29.34
CA ASP A 424 0.83 -16.61 -29.13
C ASP A 424 2.31 -16.95 -29.42
N GLU A 425 2.68 -18.22 -29.28
CA GLU A 425 4.03 -18.74 -29.57
C GLU A 425 4.47 -18.53 -31.04
N ASN A 426 3.53 -18.28 -31.96
CA ASN A 426 3.78 -18.10 -33.40
C ASN A 426 3.93 -16.63 -33.80
N SER A 427 3.75 -15.69 -32.86
CA SER A 427 3.70 -14.26 -33.15
C SER A 427 5.08 -13.68 -33.49
N PHE A 428 6.16 -14.27 -32.97
CA PHE A 428 7.54 -13.83 -33.14
C PHE A 428 8.46 -15.00 -33.50
N ASP A 429 9.56 -14.74 -34.21
CA ASP A 429 10.63 -15.73 -34.38
C ASP A 429 11.69 -15.63 -33.26
N SER A 430 12.72 -16.48 -33.33
CA SER A 430 13.85 -16.49 -32.38
C SER A 430 14.75 -15.26 -32.44
N LYS A 431 14.46 -14.28 -33.30
CA LYS A 431 15.10 -12.95 -33.35
C LYS A 431 14.14 -11.84 -32.91
N PHE A 432 13.01 -12.23 -32.30
CA PHE A 432 11.94 -11.32 -31.86
C PHE A 432 11.33 -10.51 -33.00
N VAL A 433 11.43 -10.99 -34.24
CA VAL A 433 10.83 -10.35 -35.41
C VAL A 433 9.37 -10.78 -35.48
N TYR A 434 8.43 -9.81 -35.45
CA TYR A 434 7.00 -10.13 -35.59
C TYR A 434 6.70 -10.78 -36.94
N GLN A 435 6.03 -11.94 -36.94
CA GLN A 435 5.81 -12.79 -38.12
C GLN A 435 4.50 -12.47 -38.85
N GLN A 436 3.45 -12.10 -38.12
CA GLN A 436 2.08 -11.94 -38.66
C GLN A 436 1.85 -10.58 -39.36
N ARG A 437 2.91 -9.96 -39.90
CA ARG A 437 2.88 -8.63 -40.55
C ARG A 437 1.84 -8.50 -41.66
N GLY A 438 1.53 -9.61 -42.33
CA GLY A 438 0.55 -9.68 -43.42
C GLY A 438 -0.91 -9.47 -43.00
N LEU A 439 -1.22 -9.48 -41.69
CA LEU A 439 -2.55 -9.12 -41.18
C LEU A 439 -2.84 -7.61 -41.31
N GLY A 440 -1.80 -6.77 -41.37
CA GLY A 440 -1.93 -5.33 -41.20
C GLY A 440 -2.06 -4.91 -39.73
N PRO A 441 -2.26 -3.62 -39.44
CA PRO A 441 -2.54 -3.14 -38.08
C PRO A 441 -4.00 -3.43 -37.67
N ILE A 442 -4.26 -3.41 -36.37
CA ILE A 442 -5.58 -3.70 -35.78
C ILE A 442 -6.62 -2.68 -36.26
N GLU A 443 -7.62 -3.15 -36.99
CA GLU A 443 -8.66 -2.31 -37.60
C GLU A 443 -9.75 -1.83 -36.61
N GLN A 444 -9.70 -2.23 -35.35
CA GLN A 444 -10.59 -1.71 -34.29
C GLN A 444 -9.90 -0.62 -33.47
N ASN A 445 -10.69 0.23 -32.79
CA ASN A 445 -10.14 1.05 -31.72
C ASN A 445 -9.60 0.15 -30.60
N THR A 446 -8.33 0.31 -30.25
CA THR A 446 -7.62 -0.47 -29.22
C THR A 446 -7.61 0.20 -27.86
N ILE A 447 -7.81 1.53 -27.81
CA ILE A 447 -7.89 2.32 -26.57
C ILE A 447 -9.36 2.70 -26.35
N LEU A 448 -9.93 2.29 -25.22
CA LEU A 448 -11.32 2.52 -24.84
C LEU A 448 -11.36 3.28 -23.51
N VAL A 449 -12.12 4.38 -23.43
CA VAL A 449 -12.30 5.14 -22.17
C VAL A 449 -13.72 4.98 -21.67
N LEU A 450 -13.85 4.60 -20.40
CA LEU A 450 -15.07 4.05 -19.81
C LEU A 450 -15.36 4.70 -18.46
N ASN A 451 -16.62 5.00 -18.20
CA ASN A 451 -17.02 5.47 -16.89
C ASN A 451 -16.88 4.33 -15.85
N PRO A 452 -16.13 4.51 -14.75
CA PRO A 452 -15.79 3.44 -13.82
C PRO A 452 -16.99 2.95 -13.01
N SER A 453 -18.07 3.75 -12.92
CA SER A 453 -19.25 3.42 -12.11
C SER A 453 -20.26 2.54 -12.83
N ASN A 454 -20.42 2.69 -14.14
CA ASN A 454 -21.46 2.02 -14.94
C ASN A 454 -20.94 1.35 -16.23
N ALA A 455 -19.62 1.33 -16.45
CA ALA A 455 -18.96 0.70 -17.60
C ALA A 455 -19.38 1.23 -18.99
N LYS A 456 -20.03 2.41 -19.05
CA LYS A 456 -20.42 3.04 -20.30
C LYS A 456 -19.20 3.61 -21.04
N LEU A 457 -19.08 3.29 -22.33
CA LEU A 457 -18.07 3.87 -23.22
C LEU A 457 -18.29 5.39 -23.36
N LEU A 458 -17.23 6.16 -23.11
CA LEU A 458 -17.18 7.61 -23.23
C LEU A 458 -16.59 8.00 -24.60
N HIS A 459 -15.39 7.51 -24.90
CA HIS A 459 -14.74 7.62 -26.21
C HIS A 459 -13.80 6.45 -26.49
N SER A 460 -13.33 6.33 -27.73
CA SER A 460 -12.37 5.29 -28.14
C SER A 460 -11.50 5.76 -29.30
N MET A 461 -10.28 5.23 -29.38
CA MET A 461 -9.27 5.57 -30.40
C MET A 461 -8.28 4.42 -30.64
N GLY A 462 -7.21 4.67 -31.40
CA GLY A 462 -6.12 3.71 -31.63
C GLY A 462 -6.29 2.82 -32.88
N LYS A 463 -7.41 2.96 -33.61
CA LYS A 463 -7.66 2.21 -34.85
C LYS A 463 -6.52 2.36 -35.86
N SER A 464 -6.08 1.22 -36.39
CA SER A 464 -5.07 1.06 -37.44
C SER A 464 -3.67 1.63 -37.10
N LEU A 465 -3.39 1.89 -35.81
CA LEU A 465 -2.08 2.35 -35.34
C LEU A 465 -1.17 1.22 -34.82
N PHE A 466 -1.75 0.14 -34.30
CA PHE A 466 -1.05 -0.89 -33.52
C PHE A 466 -1.09 -2.27 -34.17
N TYR A 467 -0.08 -3.08 -33.93
CA TYR A 467 -0.04 -4.50 -34.30
C TYR A 467 -0.19 -5.41 -33.10
N LEU A 468 0.43 -5.09 -31.97
CA LEU A 468 0.36 -5.90 -30.76
C LEU A 468 0.55 -5.03 -29.50
N PRO A 469 -0.54 -4.33 -29.08
CA PRO A 469 -0.63 -3.59 -27.82
C PRO A 469 -0.06 -4.31 -26.60
N HIS A 470 0.62 -3.57 -25.73
CA HIS A 470 1.06 -4.07 -24.43
C HIS A 470 0.68 -3.09 -23.30
N GLY A 471 1.61 -2.31 -22.78
CA GLY A 471 1.44 -1.40 -21.65
C GLY A 471 0.73 -0.09 -22.03
N LEU A 472 0.14 0.54 -21.01
CA LEU A 472 -0.61 1.79 -21.11
C LEU A 472 -0.39 2.60 -19.83
N SER A 473 -0.03 3.88 -19.97
CA SER A 473 -0.16 4.86 -18.90
C SER A 473 -0.74 6.17 -19.41
N VAL A 474 -1.17 7.03 -18.48
CA VAL A 474 -1.75 8.34 -18.78
C VAL A 474 -0.89 9.41 -18.11
N ASP A 475 -0.37 10.34 -18.91
CA ASP A 475 -0.03 11.68 -18.37
C ASP A 475 -1.26 12.58 -18.53
N LYS A 476 -1.35 13.63 -17.71
CA LYS A 476 -2.29 14.78 -17.78
C LYS A 476 -3.40 14.65 -18.84
N ASN A 477 -3.07 14.81 -20.12
CA ASN A 477 -4.03 14.68 -21.25
C ASN A 477 -3.52 13.77 -22.40
N ASN A 478 -2.53 12.90 -22.17
CA ASN A 478 -1.91 12.07 -23.20
C ASN A 478 -1.81 10.60 -22.78
N TYR A 479 -2.15 9.71 -23.71
CA TYR A 479 -1.95 8.27 -23.57
C TYR A 479 -0.52 7.92 -23.97
N TRP A 480 0.19 7.20 -23.12
CA TRP A 480 1.48 6.59 -23.42
C TRP A 480 1.29 5.09 -23.54
N VAL A 481 1.73 4.50 -24.64
CA VAL A 481 1.46 3.10 -24.95
C VAL A 481 2.66 2.43 -25.60
N THR A 482 2.82 1.13 -25.33
CA THR A 482 3.85 0.29 -25.95
C THR A 482 3.23 -0.70 -26.93
N ASP A 483 3.94 -0.96 -28.04
CA ASP A 483 3.59 -2.02 -28.99
C ASP A 483 4.82 -2.91 -29.19
N VAL A 484 4.68 -4.18 -28.83
CA VAL A 484 5.78 -5.15 -28.84
C VAL A 484 6.08 -5.67 -30.23
N ALA A 485 5.13 -5.64 -31.17
CA ALA A 485 5.34 -6.06 -32.55
C ALA A 485 6.05 -4.97 -33.35
N LEU A 486 5.69 -3.71 -33.10
CA LEU A 486 6.39 -2.54 -33.65
C LEU A 486 7.73 -2.27 -32.95
N HIS A 487 7.93 -2.77 -31.73
CA HIS A 487 9.05 -2.42 -30.85
C HIS A 487 9.15 -0.92 -30.58
N GLN A 488 8.01 -0.29 -30.31
CA GLN A 488 7.88 1.16 -30.21
C GLN A 488 7.05 1.60 -28.99
N VAL A 489 7.32 2.83 -28.55
CA VAL A 489 6.57 3.55 -27.53
C VAL A 489 5.99 4.81 -28.16
N PHE A 490 4.71 5.06 -27.93
CA PHE A 490 3.98 6.18 -28.53
C PHE A 490 3.41 7.11 -27.46
N LYS A 491 3.47 8.41 -27.70
CA LYS A 491 2.65 9.42 -27.02
C LYS A 491 1.50 9.80 -27.93
N LEU A 492 0.26 9.61 -27.50
CA LEU A 492 -0.95 10.03 -28.21
C LEU A 492 -1.66 11.14 -27.43
N GLY A 493 -2.09 12.20 -28.11
CA GLY A 493 -3.00 13.17 -27.52
C GLY A 493 -4.44 12.67 -27.53
N ALA A 494 -5.27 13.06 -26.55
CA ALA A 494 -6.65 12.57 -26.37
C ALA A 494 -7.60 12.68 -27.59
N TYR A 495 -7.24 13.47 -28.61
CA TYR A 495 -7.98 13.59 -29.88
C TYR A 495 -7.06 13.59 -31.11
N ALA A 496 -5.78 13.22 -30.95
CA ALA A 496 -4.81 13.19 -32.04
C ALA A 496 -5.03 11.95 -32.92
N LYS A 497 -4.97 12.11 -34.24
CA LYS A 497 -5.00 10.98 -35.20
C LYS A 497 -3.64 10.31 -35.36
N GLU A 498 -2.57 11.05 -35.13
CA GLU A 498 -1.18 10.64 -35.28
C GLU A 498 -0.45 10.75 -33.94
N PRO A 499 0.60 9.95 -33.69
CA PRO A 499 1.43 10.09 -32.50
C PRO A 499 2.10 11.47 -32.40
N LEU A 500 2.10 12.03 -31.18
CA LEU A 500 2.82 13.25 -30.82
C LEU A 500 4.34 13.01 -30.66
N LEU A 501 4.70 11.79 -30.28
CA LEU A 501 6.07 11.29 -30.18
C LEU A 501 6.04 9.79 -30.43
N THR A 502 7.06 9.29 -31.15
CA THR A 502 7.33 7.86 -31.30
C THR A 502 8.79 7.62 -30.94
N LEU A 503 9.04 6.63 -30.08
CA LEU A 503 10.37 6.14 -29.71
C LEU A 503 10.50 4.69 -30.19
N GLY A 504 11.70 4.25 -30.57
CA GLY A 504 11.92 2.95 -31.21
C GLY A 504 11.76 3.00 -32.73
N VAL A 505 12.08 1.89 -33.41
CA VAL A 505 12.00 1.77 -34.86
C VAL A 505 11.04 0.64 -35.24
N ALA A 506 10.00 0.98 -36.00
CA ALA A 506 8.92 0.08 -36.36
C ALA A 506 9.43 -1.25 -36.94
N LEU A 507 8.95 -2.36 -36.36
CA LEU A 507 9.19 -3.73 -36.80
C LEU A 507 10.68 -4.16 -36.80
N GLN A 508 11.55 -3.43 -36.08
CA GLN A 508 12.99 -3.68 -35.97
C GLN A 508 13.42 -3.80 -34.49
N PRO A 509 13.56 -5.03 -33.96
CA PRO A 509 14.05 -5.23 -32.59
C PRO A 509 15.53 -4.84 -32.46
N GLY A 510 15.90 -4.26 -31.33
CA GLY A 510 17.29 -3.91 -31.03
C GLY A 510 17.54 -3.51 -29.58
N SER A 511 18.82 -3.34 -29.24
CA SER A 511 19.30 -3.09 -27.87
C SER A 511 20.17 -1.83 -27.74
N ASP A 512 20.19 -0.99 -28.78
CA ASP A 512 20.88 0.31 -28.74
C ASP A 512 20.01 1.42 -28.11
N LYS A 513 20.39 2.68 -28.27
CA LYS A 513 19.69 3.83 -27.66
C LYS A 513 18.42 4.28 -28.41
N ASN A 514 18.24 3.81 -29.64
CA ASN A 514 17.18 4.23 -30.56
C ASN A 514 16.19 3.09 -30.88
N HIS A 515 16.56 1.84 -30.58
CA HIS A 515 15.73 0.65 -30.73
C HIS A 515 15.32 0.08 -29.37
N PHE A 516 14.12 -0.50 -29.31
CA PHE A 516 13.67 -1.38 -28.23
C PHE A 516 13.60 -2.82 -28.73
N CYS A 517 13.47 -3.76 -27.82
CA CYS A 517 13.18 -5.16 -28.11
C CYS A 517 11.97 -5.58 -27.26
N GLN A 518 10.79 -5.38 -27.86
CA GLN A 518 9.48 -5.66 -27.24
C GLN A 518 9.32 -4.91 -25.90
N PRO A 519 9.16 -3.56 -25.94
CA PRO A 519 9.00 -2.76 -24.73
C PRO A 519 7.69 -3.10 -24.05
N THR A 520 7.75 -3.31 -22.73
CA THR A 520 6.64 -3.80 -21.92
C THR A 520 5.77 -2.64 -21.46
N ASP A 521 6.34 -1.62 -20.82
CA ASP A 521 5.57 -0.56 -20.17
C ASP A 521 6.29 0.78 -20.21
N VAL A 522 5.55 1.85 -19.91
CA VAL A 522 6.01 3.23 -19.95
C VAL A 522 5.40 4.04 -18.81
N ALA A 523 6.23 4.73 -18.03
CA ALA A 523 5.79 5.64 -16.97
C ALA A 523 6.37 7.04 -17.20
N VAL A 524 5.62 8.09 -16.86
CA VAL A 524 6.02 9.48 -17.09
C VAL A 524 5.90 10.29 -15.81
N ASP A 525 7.02 10.86 -15.35
CA ASP A 525 7.01 11.72 -14.16
C ASP A 525 6.17 12.99 -14.43
N PRO A 526 5.09 13.23 -13.66
CA PRO A 526 4.21 14.37 -13.86
C PRO A 526 4.88 15.74 -13.57
N ILE A 527 6.01 15.74 -12.85
CA ILE A 527 6.78 16.92 -12.44
C ILE A 527 7.76 17.34 -13.55
N THR A 528 8.74 16.49 -13.88
CA THR A 528 9.77 16.80 -14.89
C THR A 528 9.33 16.49 -16.33
N GLY A 529 8.34 15.62 -16.51
CA GLY A 529 7.98 15.04 -17.79
C GLY A 529 8.98 13.99 -18.30
N SER A 530 9.90 13.50 -17.46
CA SER A 530 10.83 12.43 -17.83
C SER A 530 10.07 11.13 -18.07
N ILE A 531 10.45 10.40 -19.12
CA ILE A 531 9.80 9.19 -19.62
C ILE A 531 10.68 8.00 -19.25
N TYR A 532 10.12 6.99 -18.62
CA TYR A 532 10.79 5.75 -18.26
C TYR A 532 10.12 4.61 -19.03
N VAL A 533 10.91 3.80 -19.72
CA VAL A 533 10.41 2.67 -20.53
C VAL A 533 11.08 1.41 -20.03
N SER A 534 10.30 0.36 -19.75
CA SER A 534 10.81 -0.98 -19.52
C SER A 534 10.93 -1.72 -20.86
N ASP A 535 12.14 -2.14 -21.17
CA ASP A 535 12.50 -2.79 -22.43
C ASP A 535 12.88 -4.23 -22.09
N GLY A 536 11.88 -5.13 -22.16
CA GLY A 536 11.80 -6.23 -21.19
C GLY A 536 11.71 -7.67 -21.69
N TYR A 537 11.09 -7.97 -22.84
CA TYR A 537 10.97 -9.38 -23.25
C TYR A 537 12.27 -9.95 -23.84
N CYS A 538 13.03 -9.13 -24.57
CA CYS A 538 14.31 -9.53 -25.17
C CYS A 538 15.49 -8.60 -24.84
N ASN A 539 15.22 -7.59 -23.99
CA ASN A 539 16.23 -6.82 -23.27
C ASN A 539 15.92 -6.93 -21.75
N SER A 540 16.80 -6.45 -20.88
CA SER A 540 16.59 -6.46 -19.42
C SER A 540 17.00 -5.11 -18.82
N ARG A 541 16.39 -4.03 -19.33
CA ARG A 541 16.76 -2.66 -18.98
C ARG A 541 15.56 -1.73 -18.82
N ILE A 542 15.75 -0.70 -18.01
CA ILE A 542 14.94 0.51 -17.99
C ILE A 542 15.70 1.62 -18.73
N ILE A 543 15.02 2.35 -19.60
CA ILE A 543 15.59 3.49 -20.33
C ILE A 543 14.84 4.77 -19.93
N GLN A 544 15.60 5.81 -19.57
CA GLN A 544 15.07 7.14 -19.31
C GLN A 544 15.28 8.05 -20.53
N PHE A 545 14.20 8.72 -20.94
CA PHE A 545 14.21 9.80 -21.92
C PHE A 545 13.73 11.10 -21.27
N SER A 546 14.22 12.23 -21.76
CA SER A 546 13.68 13.54 -21.44
C SER A 546 12.25 13.71 -21.98
N SER A 547 11.52 14.73 -21.50
CA SER A 547 10.19 15.12 -21.98
C SER A 547 10.08 15.43 -23.48
N LYS A 548 11.21 15.47 -24.21
CA LYS A 548 11.29 15.63 -25.67
C LYS A 548 11.66 14.34 -26.43
N GLY A 549 11.74 13.20 -25.75
CA GLY A 549 12.13 11.92 -26.34
C GLY A 549 13.63 11.75 -26.57
N LEU A 550 14.49 12.63 -26.04
CA LEU A 550 15.95 12.44 -26.13
C LEU A 550 16.41 11.49 -25.02
N TYR A 551 17.22 10.47 -25.39
CA TYR A 551 17.86 9.53 -24.46
C TYR A 551 18.65 10.28 -23.37
N VAL A 552 18.48 9.88 -22.12
CA VAL A 552 19.22 10.40 -20.96
C VAL A 552 20.17 9.33 -20.42
N MET A 553 19.62 8.23 -19.91
CA MET A 553 20.36 7.12 -19.33
C MET A 553 19.61 5.78 -19.48
N GLN A 554 20.27 4.69 -19.13
CA GLN A 554 19.64 3.38 -18.97
C GLN A 554 20.32 2.62 -17.82
N TRP A 555 19.60 1.70 -17.19
CA TRP A 555 20.13 0.76 -16.20
C TRP A 555 19.42 -0.58 -16.28
N GLY A 556 19.96 -1.59 -15.62
CA GLY A 556 19.50 -2.98 -15.72
C GLY A 556 20.47 -3.86 -16.49
N GLU A 557 20.61 -5.10 -16.04
CA GLU A 557 21.31 -6.18 -16.72
C GLU A 557 20.50 -7.48 -16.66
N GLU A 558 20.76 -8.42 -17.57
CA GLU A 558 20.07 -9.71 -17.59
C GLU A 558 20.43 -10.55 -16.35
N THR A 559 19.44 -11.27 -15.81
CA THR A 559 19.64 -12.17 -14.67
C THR A 559 20.50 -13.37 -15.07
N SER A 560 21.79 -13.29 -14.76
CA SER A 560 22.75 -14.38 -14.96
C SER A 560 22.36 -15.66 -14.21
N LEU A 561 22.65 -16.82 -14.80
CA LEU A 561 22.45 -18.17 -14.21
C LEU A 561 22.87 -18.24 -12.73
N GLY A 562 21.89 -18.22 -11.83
CA GLY A 562 22.10 -18.18 -10.39
C GLY A 562 20.99 -17.45 -9.64
N ARG A 563 21.33 -16.89 -8.47
CA ARG A 563 20.42 -16.03 -7.70
C ARG A 563 20.45 -14.62 -8.27
N ALA A 564 19.30 -14.13 -8.73
CA ALA A 564 19.12 -12.76 -9.21
C ALA A 564 19.64 -11.73 -8.19
N ARG A 565 20.43 -10.77 -8.66
CA ARG A 565 20.99 -9.70 -7.82
C ARG A 565 20.13 -8.43 -7.92
N PRO A 566 20.27 -7.47 -6.98
CA PRO A 566 19.73 -6.12 -7.13
C PRO A 566 20.17 -5.47 -8.45
N GLY A 567 19.25 -4.83 -9.16
CA GLY A 567 19.52 -4.18 -10.45
C GLY A 567 19.61 -5.12 -11.65
N GLN A 568 19.56 -6.44 -11.45
CA GLN A 568 19.33 -7.39 -12.55
C GLN A 568 17.83 -7.52 -12.80
N PHE A 569 17.42 -7.80 -14.04
CA PHE A 569 16.04 -8.11 -14.37
C PHE A 569 15.92 -9.40 -15.19
N HIS A 570 14.73 -9.98 -15.17
CA HIS A 570 14.29 -11.02 -16.08
C HIS A 570 12.83 -10.72 -16.42
N ILE A 571 12.64 -10.01 -17.54
CA ILE A 571 11.40 -9.35 -17.95
C ILE A 571 10.93 -8.29 -16.94
N PRO A 572 11.55 -7.08 -16.93
CA PRO A 572 10.93 -5.90 -16.32
C PRO A 572 9.63 -5.60 -17.06
N HIS A 573 8.48 -5.83 -16.42
CA HIS A 573 7.19 -5.97 -17.11
C HIS A 573 6.22 -4.79 -16.90
N SER A 574 6.26 -4.14 -15.74
CA SER A 574 5.34 -3.06 -15.36
C SER A 574 6.05 -2.04 -14.47
N LEU A 575 5.66 -0.77 -14.58
CA LEU A 575 6.29 0.39 -13.96
C LEU A 575 5.31 1.18 -13.09
N ALA A 576 5.57 1.27 -11.79
CA ALA A 576 4.87 2.16 -10.86
C ALA A 576 5.77 3.34 -10.44
N LEU A 577 5.32 4.56 -10.71
CA LEU A 577 5.92 5.77 -10.16
C LEU A 577 5.45 5.98 -8.72
N ILE A 578 6.39 6.36 -7.85
CA ILE A 578 6.16 6.64 -6.44
C ILE A 578 6.62 8.08 -6.13
N PRO A 579 5.81 9.10 -6.44
CA PRO A 579 6.22 10.51 -6.34
C PRO A 579 6.65 10.90 -4.93
N ASP A 580 5.92 10.42 -3.91
CA ASP A 580 6.14 10.68 -2.47
C ASP A 580 7.57 10.34 -2.00
N PHE A 581 8.25 9.43 -2.70
CA PHE A 581 9.59 8.95 -2.37
C PHE A 581 10.61 9.17 -3.51
N SER A 582 10.22 9.82 -4.61
CA SER A 582 11.01 9.95 -5.85
C SER A 582 11.53 8.63 -6.44
N GLN A 583 10.71 7.56 -6.41
CA GLN A 583 11.12 6.21 -6.86
C GLN A 583 10.35 5.75 -8.10
N LEU A 584 11.02 4.91 -8.91
CA LEU A 584 10.41 4.04 -9.91
C LEU A 584 10.48 2.60 -9.41
N CYS A 585 9.33 1.95 -9.21
CA CYS A 585 9.26 0.54 -8.88
C CYS A 585 8.89 -0.29 -10.12
N VAL A 586 9.57 -1.42 -10.29
CA VAL A 586 9.50 -2.28 -11.47
C VAL A 586 9.06 -3.67 -11.03
N ALA A 587 7.99 -4.20 -11.63
CA ALA A 587 7.66 -5.62 -11.54
C ALA A 587 8.67 -6.41 -12.39
N ASP A 588 9.53 -7.19 -11.73
CA ASP A 588 10.58 -8.01 -12.34
C ASP A 588 10.02 -9.43 -12.48
N ARG A 589 9.33 -9.67 -13.61
CA ARG A 589 8.27 -10.68 -13.70
C ARG A 589 8.77 -12.07 -13.38
N GLU A 590 9.72 -12.59 -14.14
CA GLU A 590 10.21 -13.98 -14.02
C GLU A 590 11.08 -14.21 -12.77
N ASN A 591 11.40 -13.14 -12.04
CA ASN A 591 12.08 -13.19 -10.75
C ASN A 591 11.10 -13.11 -9.55
N GLY A 592 9.80 -12.92 -9.78
CA GLY A 592 8.76 -12.88 -8.74
C GLY A 592 9.03 -11.83 -7.66
N ARG A 593 9.37 -10.59 -8.06
CA ARG A 593 9.71 -9.49 -7.13
C ARG A 593 9.38 -8.11 -7.70
N ILE A 594 9.34 -7.12 -6.83
CA ILE A 594 9.33 -5.68 -7.19
C ILE A 594 10.70 -5.11 -6.82
N GLN A 595 11.34 -4.36 -7.72
CA GLN A 595 12.57 -3.61 -7.42
C GLN A 595 12.33 -2.11 -7.60
N CYS A 596 12.75 -1.30 -6.62
CA CYS A 596 12.56 0.15 -6.63
C CYS A 596 13.91 0.88 -6.78
N PHE A 597 13.90 1.92 -7.63
CA PHE A 597 15.08 2.68 -8.04
C PHE A 597 14.84 4.19 -7.89
N MET A 598 15.89 4.96 -7.68
CA MET A 598 15.82 6.43 -7.60
C MET A 598 15.56 7.02 -8.99
N LEU A 599 14.58 7.92 -9.12
CA LEU A 599 14.19 8.50 -10.43
C LEU A 599 15.33 9.32 -11.10
N GLU A 600 16.15 10.00 -10.30
CA GLU A 600 17.22 10.87 -10.81
C GLU A 600 18.47 10.09 -11.27
N THR A 601 18.82 8.99 -10.59
CA THR A 601 20.11 8.29 -10.80
C THR A 601 19.97 6.88 -11.35
N GLY A 602 18.79 6.27 -11.30
CA GLY A 602 18.60 4.85 -11.62
C GLY A 602 19.21 3.88 -10.58
N GLU A 603 19.66 4.38 -9.43
CA GLU A 603 20.27 3.56 -8.37
C GLU A 603 19.24 2.69 -7.66
N PHE A 604 19.60 1.45 -7.36
CA PHE A 604 18.77 0.51 -6.61
C PHE A 604 18.58 0.97 -5.17
N ILE A 605 17.32 1.02 -4.71
CA ILE A 605 16.95 1.37 -3.34
C ILE A 605 16.59 0.11 -2.55
N ARG A 606 15.66 -0.71 -3.06
CA ARG A 606 15.13 -1.88 -2.34
C ARG A 606 14.42 -2.89 -3.25
N GLU A 607 14.24 -4.08 -2.71
CA GLU A 607 13.45 -5.18 -3.28
C GLU A 607 12.26 -5.51 -2.35
N ILE A 608 11.08 -5.72 -2.90
CA ILE A 608 9.94 -6.36 -2.23
C ILE A 608 9.76 -7.74 -2.86
N LYS A 609 9.89 -8.78 -2.04
CA LYS A 609 9.74 -10.17 -2.48
C LYS A 609 9.01 -11.01 -1.45
N HIS A 610 7.91 -11.63 -1.87
CA HIS A 610 7.11 -12.55 -1.05
C HIS A 610 7.08 -13.93 -1.66
N LYS A 611 7.00 -14.96 -0.80
CA LYS A 611 6.73 -16.33 -1.28
C LYS A 611 5.39 -16.41 -2.01
N SER A 612 4.39 -15.67 -1.53
CA SER A 612 3.02 -15.66 -2.08
C SER A 612 2.92 -15.17 -3.52
N PHE A 613 3.91 -14.40 -4.01
CA PHE A 613 3.99 -14.01 -5.43
C PHE A 613 4.25 -15.23 -6.34
N GLY A 614 4.80 -16.32 -5.81
CA GLY A 614 5.31 -17.42 -6.64
C GLY A 614 6.53 -16.97 -7.45
N ARG A 615 6.57 -17.35 -8.73
CA ARG A 615 7.70 -17.07 -9.62
C ARG A 615 7.47 -15.93 -10.60
N GLU A 616 6.22 -15.58 -10.84
CA GLU A 616 5.81 -14.57 -11.82
C GLU A 616 5.06 -13.44 -11.14
N LEU A 617 5.53 -12.19 -11.27
CA LEU A 617 4.78 -11.00 -10.84
C LEU A 617 4.57 -10.06 -12.04
N PHE A 618 3.35 -10.00 -12.56
CA PHE A 618 3.09 -9.32 -13.84
C PHE A 618 3.05 -7.80 -13.69
N ALA A 619 2.25 -7.27 -12.78
CA ALA A 619 2.00 -5.83 -12.73
C ALA A 619 1.96 -5.26 -11.32
N VAL A 620 2.26 -3.96 -11.24
CA VAL A 620 2.30 -3.19 -10.00
C VAL A 620 1.68 -1.80 -10.22
N SER A 621 0.82 -1.37 -9.31
CA SER A 621 0.21 -0.04 -9.28
C SER A 621 0.44 0.59 -7.90
N TYR A 622 0.68 1.90 -7.87
CA TYR A 622 0.86 2.66 -6.64
C TYR A 622 -0.27 3.68 -6.46
N VAL A 623 -0.72 3.84 -5.23
CA VAL A 623 -1.69 4.86 -4.83
C VAL A 623 -1.07 5.75 -3.74
N PRO A 624 -1.10 7.09 -3.90
CA PRO A 624 -0.67 8.03 -2.86
C PRO A 624 -1.29 7.73 -1.49
N GLY A 625 -0.51 7.90 -0.43
CA GLY A 625 -0.86 7.35 0.90
C GLY A 625 -0.26 5.97 1.19
N GLY A 626 0.58 5.45 0.30
CA GLY A 626 1.49 4.35 0.63
C GLY A 626 0.95 2.93 0.36
N LEU A 627 0.01 2.76 -0.57
CA LEU A 627 -0.48 1.44 -0.97
C LEU A 627 0.10 1.02 -2.32
N LEU A 628 0.57 -0.22 -2.40
CA LEU A 628 0.88 -0.92 -3.64
C LEU A 628 -0.16 -2.00 -3.91
N PHE A 629 -0.55 -2.13 -5.16
CA PHE A 629 -1.37 -3.23 -5.68
C PHE A 629 -0.52 -4.03 -6.67
N ALA A 630 -0.61 -5.35 -6.65
CA ALA A 630 0.11 -6.20 -7.59
C ALA A 630 -0.68 -7.46 -7.96
N VAL A 631 -0.32 -8.12 -9.06
CA VAL A 631 -0.89 -9.40 -9.50
C VAL A 631 0.20 -10.38 -9.93
N ASN A 632 0.06 -11.66 -9.55
CA ASN A 632 0.98 -12.74 -9.93
C ASN A 632 0.48 -13.58 -11.10
N GLY A 633 1.39 -14.40 -11.64
CA GLY A 633 1.13 -15.33 -12.74
C GLY A 633 0.60 -16.70 -12.34
N MET A 634 0.40 -17.54 -13.35
CA MET A 634 0.04 -18.96 -13.18
C MET A 634 1.18 -19.72 -12.47
N PRO A 635 0.92 -20.52 -11.41
CA PRO A 635 1.95 -21.37 -10.81
C PRO A 635 2.41 -22.47 -11.78
N TYR A 636 3.69 -22.82 -11.75
CA TYR A 636 4.19 -23.95 -12.54
C TYR A 636 3.64 -25.29 -12.02
N PRO A 637 3.57 -26.34 -12.85
CA PRO A 637 3.11 -27.67 -12.42
C PRO A 637 3.92 -28.21 -11.22
N GLY A 638 3.29 -28.25 -10.05
CA GLY A 638 3.90 -28.68 -8.78
C GLY A 638 4.10 -27.58 -7.74
N GLU A 639 3.92 -26.31 -8.12
CA GLU A 639 3.86 -25.17 -7.19
C GLU A 639 2.45 -25.05 -6.58
N ALA A 640 2.34 -24.43 -5.40
CA ALA A 640 1.10 -24.42 -4.59
C ALA A 640 0.54 -23.01 -4.36
N GLU A 641 1.23 -22.00 -4.86
CA GLU A 641 0.95 -20.58 -4.73
C GLU A 641 -0.21 -20.18 -5.68
N PRO A 642 -1.35 -19.67 -5.19
CA PRO A 642 -2.49 -19.35 -6.03
C PRO A 642 -2.33 -18.00 -6.75
N ILE A 643 -3.06 -17.86 -7.86
CA ILE A 643 -3.17 -16.63 -8.64
C ILE A 643 -4.13 -15.69 -7.93
N GLN A 644 -3.66 -14.50 -7.55
CA GLN A 644 -4.40 -13.53 -6.77
C GLN A 644 -3.85 -12.11 -6.97
N GLY A 645 -4.68 -11.12 -6.64
CA GLY A 645 -4.23 -9.76 -6.39
C GLY A 645 -3.70 -9.63 -4.98
N PHE A 646 -2.71 -8.76 -4.80
CA PHE A 646 -2.12 -8.39 -3.52
C PHE A 646 -2.31 -6.90 -3.29
N VAL A 647 -2.66 -6.54 -2.06
CA VAL A 647 -2.52 -5.16 -1.56
C VAL A 647 -1.40 -5.17 -0.54
N MET A 648 -0.50 -4.21 -0.63
CA MET A 648 0.71 -4.14 0.17
C MET A 648 0.94 -2.73 0.70
N ASN A 649 1.55 -2.65 1.87
CA ASN A 649 2.08 -1.39 2.38
C ASN A 649 3.38 -1.09 1.61
N PHE A 650 3.47 0.08 0.96
CA PHE A 650 4.67 0.47 0.25
C PHE A 650 5.89 0.47 1.18
N SER A 651 5.80 1.15 2.33
CA SER A 651 6.93 1.40 3.23
C SER A 651 7.49 0.12 3.86
N THR A 652 6.64 -0.76 4.39
CA THR A 652 7.09 -2.04 4.98
C THR A 652 7.32 -3.13 3.95
N GLY A 653 6.63 -3.05 2.81
CA GLY A 653 6.56 -4.11 1.81
C GLY A 653 5.69 -5.30 2.22
N GLU A 654 5.04 -5.30 3.39
CA GLU A 654 4.15 -6.40 3.81
C GLU A 654 2.85 -6.43 2.99
N ILE A 655 2.34 -7.64 2.74
CA ILE A 655 1.00 -7.86 2.16
C ILE A 655 -0.03 -7.58 3.27
N ILE A 656 -0.94 -6.65 3.00
CA ILE A 656 -2.07 -6.25 3.84
C ILE A 656 -3.28 -7.14 3.55
N ASP A 657 -3.56 -7.38 2.27
CA ASP A 657 -4.76 -8.09 1.81
C ASP A 657 -4.47 -8.88 0.53
N THR A 658 -5.25 -9.94 0.27
CA THR A 658 -5.26 -10.61 -1.04
C THR A 658 -6.67 -10.82 -1.55
N PHE A 659 -6.86 -10.59 -2.85
CA PHE A 659 -8.17 -10.59 -3.48
C PHE A 659 -8.20 -11.47 -4.73
N ILE A 660 -9.33 -12.14 -4.93
CA ILE A 660 -9.62 -12.98 -6.09
C ILE A 660 -11.03 -12.67 -6.61
N PRO A 661 -11.29 -12.80 -7.92
CA PRO A 661 -12.64 -12.72 -8.45
C PRO A 661 -13.50 -13.87 -7.87
N LEU A 662 -14.76 -13.55 -7.56
CA LEU A 662 -15.75 -14.46 -6.99
C LEU A 662 -16.52 -15.22 -8.08
N ARG A 663 -16.71 -14.59 -9.25
CA ARG A 663 -17.52 -15.13 -10.36
C ARG A 663 -16.81 -16.12 -11.27
N LYS A 664 -15.50 -15.97 -11.45
CA LYS A 664 -14.59 -16.89 -12.16
C LYS A 664 -13.23 -16.80 -11.47
N SER A 665 -12.25 -17.62 -11.90
CA SER A 665 -10.85 -17.41 -11.56
C SER A 665 -10.20 -16.35 -12.46
N PHE A 666 -9.09 -15.78 -12.01
CA PHE A 666 -8.07 -15.25 -12.92
C PHE A 666 -7.51 -16.39 -13.79
N GLU A 667 -7.16 -16.10 -15.04
CA GLU A 667 -6.41 -17.05 -15.89
C GLU A 667 -5.04 -16.47 -16.27
N MET A 668 -4.97 -15.19 -16.63
CA MET A 668 -3.70 -14.49 -16.81
C MET A 668 -3.89 -12.99 -16.51
N PRO A 669 -3.89 -12.59 -15.21
CA PRO A 669 -4.01 -11.20 -14.82
C PRO A 669 -2.71 -10.48 -15.16
N HIS A 670 -2.79 -9.58 -16.13
CA HIS A 670 -1.65 -9.05 -16.85
C HIS A 670 -1.30 -7.62 -16.45
N ASP A 671 -2.31 -6.86 -16.03
CA ASP A 671 -2.15 -5.49 -15.57
C ASP A 671 -3.09 -5.11 -14.43
N VAL A 672 -2.68 -4.16 -13.60
CA VAL A 672 -3.43 -3.62 -12.45
C VAL A 672 -3.36 -2.09 -12.44
N VAL A 673 -4.50 -1.44 -12.24
CA VAL A 673 -4.56 -0.03 -11.88
C VAL A 673 -5.48 0.19 -10.68
N ALA A 674 -5.05 1.02 -9.74
CA ALA A 674 -5.83 1.41 -8.58
C ALA A 674 -5.99 2.94 -8.50
N SER A 675 -7.10 3.37 -7.93
CA SER A 675 -7.46 4.78 -7.70
C SER A 675 -7.26 5.16 -6.23
N GLU A 676 -7.16 6.46 -5.95
CA GLU A 676 -7.08 7.01 -4.58
C GLU A 676 -8.25 6.56 -3.68
N ASP A 677 -9.42 6.32 -4.26
CA ASP A 677 -10.60 5.82 -3.55
C ASP A 677 -10.62 4.29 -3.34
N LYS A 678 -9.46 3.63 -3.51
CA LYS A 678 -9.21 2.19 -3.36
C LYS A 678 -10.02 1.30 -4.32
N THR A 679 -10.60 1.84 -5.39
CA THR A 679 -11.13 1.01 -6.49
C THR A 679 -9.96 0.45 -7.30
N VAL A 680 -9.97 -0.86 -7.53
CA VAL A 680 -8.93 -1.58 -8.28
C VAL A 680 -9.52 -2.19 -9.55
N PHE A 681 -8.79 -2.12 -10.65
CA PHE A 681 -9.14 -2.77 -11.91
C PHE A 681 -8.01 -3.70 -12.35
N ILE A 682 -8.34 -4.94 -12.72
CA ILE A 682 -7.37 -5.95 -13.22
C ILE A 682 -7.71 -6.31 -14.66
N GLY A 683 -6.73 -6.21 -15.56
CA GLY A 683 -6.84 -6.64 -16.95
C GLY A 683 -6.42 -8.10 -17.08
N ASP A 684 -7.30 -8.97 -17.59
CA ASP A 684 -6.96 -10.37 -17.85
C ASP A 684 -6.92 -10.63 -19.36
N VAL A 685 -5.72 -10.95 -19.87
CA VAL A 685 -5.48 -11.17 -21.30
C VAL A 685 -6.10 -12.48 -21.81
N GLN A 686 -6.25 -13.48 -20.95
CA GLN A 686 -6.71 -14.81 -21.34
C GLN A 686 -8.24 -14.91 -21.25
N VAL A 687 -8.84 -14.42 -20.16
CA VAL A 687 -10.30 -14.28 -20.01
C VAL A 687 -10.87 -13.16 -20.90
N ARG A 688 -10.02 -12.22 -21.36
CA ARG A 688 -10.37 -11.06 -22.20
C ARG A 688 -11.39 -10.15 -21.53
N THR A 689 -11.15 -9.84 -20.26
CA THR A 689 -12.06 -9.03 -19.43
C THR A 689 -11.28 -8.06 -18.56
N VAL A 690 -11.99 -7.07 -18.02
CA VAL A 690 -11.53 -6.31 -16.86
C VAL A 690 -12.35 -6.73 -15.65
N TRP A 691 -11.66 -7.00 -14.56
CA TRP A 691 -12.24 -7.20 -13.24
C TRP A 691 -12.26 -5.88 -12.49
N LYS A 692 -13.27 -5.67 -11.65
CA LYS A 692 -13.35 -4.50 -10.77
C LYS A 692 -13.48 -4.96 -9.33
N PHE A 693 -12.67 -4.37 -8.46
CA PHE A 693 -12.73 -4.56 -7.02
C PHE A 693 -12.88 -3.22 -6.29
N ALA A 694 -13.42 -3.23 -5.07
CA ALA A 694 -13.59 -2.04 -4.23
C ALA A 694 -13.51 -2.41 -2.74
N SER A 695 -13.22 -1.44 -1.87
CA SER A 695 -13.29 -1.65 -0.42
C SER A 695 -14.74 -1.78 0.06
N ILE A 696 -14.94 -2.58 1.11
CA ILE A 696 -16.25 -2.86 1.74
C ILE A 696 -16.97 -1.54 2.12
N GLU A 697 -16.25 -0.57 2.67
CA GLU A 697 -16.73 0.79 3.02
C GLU A 697 -17.58 1.44 1.91
N LYS A 698 -17.20 1.23 0.65
CA LYS A 698 -17.84 1.83 -0.53
C LYS A 698 -19.07 1.06 -1.01
N MET A 699 -19.17 -0.23 -0.69
CA MET A 699 -20.33 -1.06 -1.04
C MET A 699 -21.52 -0.75 -0.13
N GLU A 700 -21.30 -0.52 1.16
CA GLU A 700 -22.36 -0.13 2.10
C GLU A 700 -23.00 1.22 1.72
N HIS A 701 -22.20 2.23 1.37
CA HIS A 701 -22.71 3.53 0.93
C HIS A 701 -23.54 3.48 -0.37
N ARG A 702 -23.37 2.47 -1.23
CA ARG A 702 -24.26 2.23 -2.38
C ARG A 702 -25.54 1.50 -1.96
N SER A 703 -25.45 0.51 -1.08
CA SER A 703 -26.60 -0.23 -0.56
C SER A 703 -27.58 0.67 0.20
N VAL A 704 -27.08 1.60 1.01
CA VAL A 704 -27.92 2.57 1.74
C VAL A 704 -28.65 3.52 0.78
N LYS A 705 -28.04 3.94 -0.34
CA LYS A 705 -28.73 4.75 -1.38
C LYS A 705 -29.81 3.97 -2.15
N LYS A 706 -29.77 2.63 -2.15
CA LYS A 706 -30.81 1.76 -2.71
C LYS A 706 -31.98 1.54 -1.73
N ALA A 707 -31.78 1.81 -0.44
CA ALA A 707 -32.75 1.62 0.64
C ALA A 707 -33.72 2.81 0.83
N GLY A 708 -34.26 3.35 -0.27
CA GLY A 708 -35.60 3.96 -0.30
C GLY A 708 -35.91 5.17 0.60
N ILE A 709 -34.94 6.06 0.86
CA ILE A 709 -35.24 7.40 1.44
C ILE A 709 -34.85 8.48 0.43
N GLU A 710 -35.84 8.98 -0.31
CA GLU A 710 -35.70 10.21 -1.10
C GLU A 710 -35.66 11.43 -0.16
N VAL A 711 -34.46 11.92 0.14
CA VAL A 711 -34.29 13.28 0.67
C VAL A 711 -34.16 14.22 -0.52
N GLN A 712 -35.12 15.13 -0.69
CA GLN A 712 -35.01 16.20 -1.68
C GLN A 712 -33.84 17.13 -1.29
N GLU A 713 -32.78 17.14 -2.11
CA GLU A 713 -31.74 18.17 -2.02
C GLU A 713 -32.33 19.53 -2.43
N ILE A 714 -32.61 20.38 -1.44
CA ILE A 714 -32.88 21.80 -1.66
C ILE A 714 -31.56 22.47 -2.08
N LYS A 715 -31.33 22.57 -3.39
CA LYS A 715 -30.30 23.44 -3.96
C LYS A 715 -30.82 24.87 -4.02
N GLU A 716 -30.39 25.72 -3.09
CA GLU A 716 -30.52 27.17 -3.24
C GLU A 716 -29.50 27.91 -2.35
N SER A 717 -28.53 28.59 -2.98
CA SER A 717 -28.03 29.93 -2.58
C SER A 717 -26.70 30.36 -3.23
N GLU A 718 -26.48 30.14 -4.54
CA GLU A 718 -25.48 30.92 -5.31
C GLU A 718 -26.02 31.34 -6.68
N THR A 719 -26.86 32.38 -6.73
CA THR A 719 -27.13 33.20 -7.93
C THR A 719 -27.99 34.43 -7.58
N ILE A 720 -27.39 35.44 -6.92
CA ILE A 720 -28.00 36.77 -6.79
C ILE A 720 -27.04 37.85 -7.29
N VAL A 721 -26.72 37.81 -8.59
CA VAL A 721 -26.44 39.00 -9.41
C VAL A 721 -26.98 38.72 -10.82
N GLU A 722 -27.42 39.76 -11.52
CA GLU A 722 -27.83 39.75 -12.94
C GLU A 722 -29.11 38.98 -13.34
N ALA A 723 -30.30 39.53 -13.02
CA ALA A 723 -31.46 39.56 -13.94
C ALA A 723 -32.60 40.48 -13.49
N ARG A 724 -32.33 41.74 -13.09
CA ARG A 724 -33.38 42.76 -13.05
C ARG A 724 -33.53 43.39 -14.44
N LEU A 725 -34.43 42.87 -15.29
CA LEU A 725 -35.19 43.68 -16.26
C LEU A 725 -36.24 42.88 -17.05
N LYS A 726 -37.45 43.44 -17.08
CA LYS A 726 -38.64 43.15 -17.93
C LYS A 726 -39.59 42.02 -17.49
N ASN A 727 -40.84 42.44 -17.28
CA ASN A 727 -42.01 41.65 -16.91
C ASN A 727 -42.87 41.29 -18.13
N ASN A 728 -43.92 40.50 -17.84
CA ASN A 728 -45.27 40.44 -18.44
C ASN A 728 -45.57 39.36 -19.50
N PRO A 729 -46.83 38.84 -19.53
CA PRO A 729 -47.07 37.39 -19.42
C PRO A 729 -48.16 36.85 -20.38
N GLU A 730 -48.88 35.80 -19.95
CA GLU A 730 -50.05 35.11 -20.58
C GLU A 730 -49.70 34.06 -21.66
N SER A 731 -50.44 32.95 -21.84
CA SER A 731 -51.72 32.52 -21.22
C SER A 731 -51.77 31.01 -20.90
N THR A 732 -52.75 30.64 -20.08
CA THR A 732 -53.19 29.27 -19.71
C THR A 732 -53.80 28.47 -20.86
N ASP A 733 -53.79 27.12 -20.80
CA ASP A 733 -55.06 26.38 -20.64
C ASP A 733 -54.97 24.88 -20.21
N ALA A 734 -56.11 24.38 -19.70
CA ALA A 734 -56.59 22.99 -19.62
C ALA A 734 -55.86 21.93 -18.74
N LEU A 735 -56.36 21.79 -17.51
CA LEU A 735 -56.13 20.68 -16.57
C LEU A 735 -57.30 19.67 -16.58
N LYS A 736 -57.05 18.42 -16.13
CA LYS A 736 -57.98 17.29 -15.80
C LYS A 736 -58.02 16.18 -16.88
N LYS A 737 -57.60 14.94 -16.57
CA LYS A 737 -58.37 14.04 -15.68
C LYS A 737 -57.50 12.99 -14.94
N HIS A 738 -57.51 13.07 -13.60
CA HIS A 738 -57.25 11.97 -12.64
C HIS A 738 -58.26 10.80 -12.82
N GLU A 739 -58.15 9.59 -12.26
CA GLU A 739 -57.12 8.77 -11.58
C GLU A 739 -57.83 7.47 -11.09
N LYS A 740 -57.07 6.49 -10.59
CA LYS A 740 -57.52 5.30 -9.79
C LYS A 740 -58.15 4.14 -10.60
N GLN A 741 -57.95 2.87 -10.24
CA GLN A 741 -57.16 2.31 -9.12
C GLN A 741 -56.60 0.90 -9.40
N HIS A 742 -55.56 0.56 -8.64
CA HIS A 742 -54.92 -0.74 -8.46
C HIS A 742 -55.91 -1.89 -8.15
N LEU A 743 -55.71 -3.10 -8.71
CA LEU A 743 -55.59 -4.39 -7.96
C LEU A 743 -55.62 -5.68 -8.83
N VAL A 744 -54.75 -6.63 -8.47
CA VAL A 744 -54.77 -8.11 -8.72
C VAL A 744 -54.21 -8.70 -10.04
N GLN A 745 -53.46 -9.80 -9.84
CA GLN A 745 -53.03 -10.91 -10.74
C GLN A 745 -51.82 -10.78 -11.69
N GLN A 746 -50.66 -11.15 -11.13
CA GLN A 746 -49.80 -12.28 -11.54
C GLN A 746 -50.07 -13.02 -12.87
N ALA A 747 -48.94 -13.40 -13.49
CA ALA A 747 -48.68 -14.51 -14.42
C ALA A 747 -48.80 -14.27 -15.94
N SER A 748 -47.64 -14.22 -16.61
CA SER A 748 -47.32 -15.13 -17.72
C SER A 748 -45.81 -15.19 -18.00
N THR A 749 -45.12 -16.20 -17.46
CA THR A 749 -43.85 -16.67 -18.03
C THR A 749 -44.14 -17.52 -19.27
N GLY A 750 -43.41 -17.32 -20.36
CA GLY A 750 -43.75 -17.91 -21.66
C GLY A 750 -42.57 -18.02 -22.62
N VAL A 751 -41.46 -18.62 -22.18
CA VAL A 751 -40.35 -18.98 -23.09
C VAL A 751 -40.80 -20.17 -23.93
N SER A 752 -40.76 -20.02 -25.26
CA SER A 752 -41.33 -21.00 -26.19
C SER A 752 -40.62 -22.36 -26.16
N PHE A 753 -41.38 -23.42 -25.90
CA PHE A 753 -40.95 -24.84 -25.90
C PHE A 753 -40.31 -25.30 -27.23
N VAL A 754 -40.49 -24.54 -28.32
CA VAL A 754 -39.95 -24.85 -29.65
C VAL A 754 -38.43 -24.63 -29.70
N LEU A 755 -37.88 -23.63 -29.01
CA LEU A 755 -36.44 -23.33 -29.07
C LEU A 755 -35.58 -24.37 -28.35
N ILE A 756 -36.05 -24.84 -27.18
CA ILE A 756 -35.34 -25.84 -26.36
C ILE A 756 -35.33 -27.21 -27.07
N THR A 757 -36.43 -27.57 -27.73
CA THR A 757 -36.50 -28.83 -28.49
C THR A 757 -35.59 -28.81 -29.73
N THR A 758 -35.49 -27.69 -30.45
CA THR A 758 -34.55 -27.57 -31.58
C THR A 758 -33.07 -27.67 -31.18
N LEU A 759 -32.69 -27.11 -30.03
CA LEU A 759 -31.29 -27.14 -29.55
C LEU A 759 -30.81 -28.52 -29.09
N LEU A 760 -31.71 -29.39 -28.62
CA LEU A 760 -31.37 -30.75 -28.17
C LEU A 760 -31.33 -31.80 -29.30
N ILE A 761 -32.02 -31.55 -30.42
CA ILE A 761 -32.06 -32.50 -31.55
C ILE A 761 -30.74 -32.49 -32.34
N ILE A 762 -30.10 -31.34 -32.52
CA ILE A 762 -28.88 -31.20 -33.34
C ILE A 762 -27.72 -32.07 -32.78
N PRO A 763 -27.36 -32.04 -31.48
CA PRO A 763 -26.32 -32.92 -30.94
C PRO A 763 -26.65 -34.41 -31.05
N ALA A 764 -27.92 -34.79 -30.89
CA ALA A 764 -28.36 -36.19 -30.97
C ALA A 764 -28.22 -36.77 -32.39
N VAL A 765 -28.54 -35.97 -33.42
CA VAL A 765 -28.35 -36.37 -34.83
C VAL A 765 -26.87 -36.51 -35.19
N VAL A 766 -26.00 -35.63 -34.68
CA VAL A 766 -24.54 -35.74 -34.87
C VAL A 766 -23.98 -37.01 -34.22
N LEU A 767 -24.41 -37.32 -32.98
CA LEU A 767 -24.02 -38.57 -32.29
C LEU A 767 -24.47 -39.83 -33.03
N LEU A 768 -25.68 -39.84 -33.60
CA LEU A 768 -26.17 -40.94 -34.43
C LEU A 768 -25.35 -41.09 -35.73
N ALA A 769 -24.99 -39.99 -36.39
CA ALA A 769 -24.14 -40.03 -37.58
C ALA A 769 -22.75 -40.62 -37.29
N ILE A 770 -22.14 -40.25 -36.15
CA ILE A 770 -20.85 -40.80 -35.70
C ILE A 770 -20.99 -42.31 -35.40
N LEU A 771 -22.05 -42.73 -34.71
CA LEU A 771 -22.31 -44.15 -34.43
C LEU A 771 -22.50 -44.98 -35.71
N VAL A 772 -23.24 -44.45 -36.70
CA VAL A 772 -23.40 -45.10 -38.01
C VAL A 772 -22.06 -45.19 -38.74
N PHE A 773 -21.23 -44.14 -38.74
CA PHE A 773 -19.91 -44.15 -39.37
C PHE A 773 -18.94 -45.16 -38.72
N VAL A 774 -18.92 -45.24 -37.39
CA VAL A 774 -18.11 -46.23 -36.65
C VAL A 774 -18.61 -47.66 -36.92
N ARG A 775 -19.92 -47.87 -37.00
CA ARG A 775 -20.51 -49.18 -37.30
C ARG A 775 -20.24 -49.61 -38.74
N TRP A 776 -20.30 -48.68 -39.70
CA TRP A 776 -19.96 -48.92 -41.10
C TRP A 776 -18.49 -49.31 -41.28
N ARG A 777 -17.54 -48.59 -40.65
CA ARG A 777 -16.12 -48.96 -40.64
C ARG A 777 -15.86 -50.37 -40.08
N ARG A 778 -16.60 -50.80 -39.06
CA ARG A 778 -16.44 -52.14 -38.47
C ARG A 778 -16.97 -53.24 -39.38
N THR A 779 -18.04 -52.99 -40.14
CA THR A 779 -18.58 -53.98 -41.10
C THR A 779 -17.76 -54.14 -42.38
N THR A 780 -16.81 -53.24 -42.67
CA THR A 780 -15.88 -53.33 -43.82
C THR A 780 -14.53 -53.96 -43.47
N ALA A 781 -14.35 -54.50 -42.25
CA ALA A 781 -13.08 -55.01 -41.74
C ALA A 781 -13.09 -56.52 -41.37
N ASP A 782 -14.13 -57.26 -41.73
CA ASP A 782 -14.19 -58.72 -41.61
C ASP A 782 -14.35 -59.35 -43.00
N GLY A 783 -13.24 -59.82 -43.55
CA GLY A 783 -13.18 -60.40 -44.90
C GLY A 783 -11.80 -60.89 -45.28
N GLU A 784 -11.40 -62.05 -44.73
CA GLU A 784 -10.74 -63.19 -45.41
C GLU A 784 -9.86 -64.04 -44.47
N HIS A 785 -10.27 -65.30 -44.25
CA HIS A 785 -9.47 -66.55 -44.11
C HIS A 785 -8.28 -66.69 -43.11
N LYS A 786 -7.94 -67.89 -42.57
CA LYS A 786 -8.67 -69.11 -42.14
C LYS A 786 -7.65 -70.08 -41.46
N LEU A 787 -8.12 -70.92 -40.53
CA LEU A 787 -7.57 -72.25 -40.12
C LEU A 787 -6.28 -72.37 -39.24
N ASP A 788 -6.52 -73.04 -38.09
CA ASP A 788 -5.81 -74.22 -37.55
C ASP A 788 -4.50 -74.16 -36.71
N SER A 789 -4.73 -74.35 -35.39
CA SER A 789 -4.41 -75.59 -34.64
C SER A 789 -3.10 -75.76 -33.84
N SER A 790 -3.30 -76.22 -32.59
CA SER A 790 -2.45 -77.16 -31.81
C SER A 790 -1.12 -76.72 -31.14
N SER A 791 -1.23 -76.51 -29.83
CA SER A 791 -0.50 -77.19 -28.72
C SER A 791 1.04 -77.40 -28.70
N GLY A 792 1.64 -77.08 -27.54
CA GLY A 792 2.34 -78.09 -26.70
C GLY A 792 3.88 -78.22 -26.72
N ARG A 793 4.51 -77.99 -25.54
CA ARG A 793 5.84 -78.49 -25.05
C ARG A 793 7.12 -78.09 -25.83
N ILE A 794 8.10 -77.39 -25.25
CA ILE A 794 9.11 -77.85 -24.25
C ILE A 794 10.03 -78.98 -24.78
N LEU A 795 11.23 -78.65 -25.31
CA LEU A 795 12.58 -78.92 -24.72
C LEU A 795 13.78 -78.66 -25.67
N GLY A 796 14.73 -77.80 -25.24
CA GLY A 796 16.18 -78.04 -25.21
C GLY A 796 17.06 -78.26 -26.48
N ARG A 797 17.88 -77.24 -26.81
CA ARG A 797 19.27 -77.29 -27.38
C ARG A 797 19.44 -77.92 -28.79
N LEU A 798 20.27 -77.39 -29.73
CA LEU A 798 21.56 -76.69 -29.59
C LEU A 798 21.92 -75.90 -30.89
N ARG A 799 22.69 -74.80 -30.76
CA ARG A 799 23.69 -74.27 -31.73
C ARG A 799 23.22 -73.88 -33.16
N GLY A 800 23.05 -72.57 -33.39
CA GLY A 800 22.87 -71.99 -34.74
C GLY A 800 23.41 -70.56 -34.85
N LYS A 801 24.11 -70.26 -35.95
CA LYS A 801 24.72 -68.96 -36.28
C LYS A 801 23.71 -67.83 -36.48
N GLY A 802 24.11 -66.61 -36.10
CA GLY A 802 23.84 -65.38 -36.86
C GLY A 802 22.46 -64.74 -36.68
N GLY A 803 22.28 -63.60 -37.33
CA GLY A 803 21.03 -62.82 -37.32
C GLY A 803 21.07 -61.68 -36.32
N GLY A 804 21.29 -60.46 -36.82
CA GLY A 804 21.49 -59.26 -36.02
C GLY A 804 20.31 -58.94 -35.10
N GLY A 805 20.61 -58.83 -33.81
CA GLY A 805 19.90 -57.89 -32.95
C GLY A 805 20.19 -56.47 -33.44
N LEU A 806 19.27 -55.92 -34.24
CA LEU A 806 19.29 -54.52 -34.64
C LEU A 806 19.07 -53.66 -33.39
N ASN A 807 20.17 -53.11 -32.87
CA ASN A 807 20.14 -51.98 -31.96
C ASN A 807 20.72 -50.78 -32.71
N LEU A 808 19.82 -49.94 -33.24
CA LEU A 808 20.09 -48.65 -33.87
C LEU A 808 19.00 -47.70 -33.35
N GLY A 809 19.30 -46.56 -32.72
CA GLY A 809 20.62 -45.93 -32.62
C GLY A 809 20.99 -45.22 -33.91
N ASN A 810 20.32 -44.08 -34.14
CA ASN A 810 20.59 -43.04 -35.15
C ASN A 810 20.43 -43.39 -36.65
N PHE A 811 19.62 -42.57 -37.32
CA PHE A 811 20.02 -41.89 -38.55
C PHE A 811 20.16 -40.40 -38.18
N PHE A 812 21.32 -39.72 -38.19
CA PHE A 812 22.40 -39.57 -39.19
C PHE A 812 21.90 -38.94 -40.52
N ALA A 813 22.59 -37.95 -41.13
CA ALA A 813 23.89 -37.33 -40.78
C ALA A 813 24.14 -35.96 -41.45
N SER A 814 25.10 -35.21 -40.87
CA SER A 814 26.14 -34.42 -41.58
C SER A 814 27.28 -34.12 -40.58
N HIS A 815 28.42 -34.85 -40.60
CA HIS A 815 29.70 -34.46 -41.24
C HIS A 815 30.31 -33.13 -40.70
N LYS A 816 31.55 -32.97 -40.20
CA LYS A 816 32.84 -33.74 -40.04
C LYS A 816 33.57 -33.22 -38.75
N GLY A 817 34.71 -33.69 -38.23
CA GLY A 817 35.65 -34.81 -38.51
C GLY A 817 37.07 -34.55 -37.95
N TYR A 818 37.89 -35.60 -37.73
CA TYR A 818 39.31 -35.62 -37.20
C TYR A 818 39.55 -35.17 -35.74
N SER A 819 40.27 -35.85 -34.81
CA SER A 819 41.02 -37.13 -34.70
C SER A 819 42.58 -37.13 -34.66
N ARG A 820 43.13 -37.10 -33.43
CA ARG A 820 44.15 -38.00 -32.80
C ARG A 820 45.65 -38.05 -33.22
N LYS A 821 46.46 -38.41 -32.18
CA LYS A 821 47.90 -38.82 -32.10
C LYS A 821 48.91 -37.67 -31.89
N GLY A 822 49.99 -37.83 -31.09
CA GLY A 822 50.45 -38.98 -30.30
C GLY A 822 51.65 -38.65 -29.38
N PHE A 823 52.10 -39.66 -28.61
CA PHE A 823 53.23 -39.66 -27.64
C PHE A 823 54.56 -39.06 -28.16
N ASP A 824 55.39 -38.46 -27.28
CA ASP A 824 56.66 -39.09 -26.84
C ASP A 824 57.32 -38.47 -25.58
N ARG A 825 58.42 -39.08 -25.09
CA ARG A 825 59.08 -38.90 -23.76
C ARG A 825 60.30 -37.94 -23.75
N LEU A 826 60.71 -37.57 -22.52
CA LEU A 826 62.05 -37.20 -21.95
C LEU A 826 61.92 -35.90 -21.10
N SER A 827 62.23 -35.87 -19.80
CA SER A 827 63.57 -35.96 -19.12
C SER A 827 64.44 -34.72 -19.40
N THR A 828 65.11 -34.06 -18.44
CA THR A 828 65.46 -34.37 -17.03
C THR A 828 66.00 -33.12 -16.29
N GLU A 829 66.09 -33.18 -14.94
CA GLU A 829 67.03 -32.44 -14.05
C GLU A 829 66.98 -30.88 -13.99
N GLY A 830 67.28 -30.18 -12.89
CA GLY A 830 67.61 -30.50 -11.48
C GLY A 830 67.26 -29.25 -10.62
N SER A 831 67.68 -29.01 -9.38
CA SER A 831 68.56 -29.68 -8.40
C SER A 831 68.27 -29.07 -7.01
N ASP A 832 68.74 -29.70 -5.93
CA ASP A 832 68.49 -29.32 -4.53
C ASP A 832 69.24 -28.08 -3.99
N GLN A 833 68.82 -27.66 -2.78
CA GLN A 833 69.66 -27.45 -1.57
C GLN A 833 69.76 -26.03 -0.93
N GLU A 834 69.42 -25.99 0.37
CA GLU A 834 69.94 -25.15 1.48
C GLU A 834 70.02 -23.61 1.38
N LYS A 835 69.27 -22.91 2.26
CA LYS A 835 69.89 -22.33 3.47
C LYS A 835 68.92 -21.89 4.57
N ASP A 836 69.43 -22.03 5.79
CA ASP A 836 68.84 -21.83 7.12
C ASP A 836 68.55 -20.36 7.51
N ASP A 837 67.75 -20.22 8.57
CA ASP A 837 67.78 -19.22 9.67
C ASP A 837 67.94 -17.70 9.33
N ASP A 838 67.35 -16.76 10.06
CA ASP A 838 67.04 -16.72 11.49
C ASP A 838 65.95 -15.66 11.77
N GLY A 839 65.35 -15.60 12.97
CA GLY A 839 64.46 -14.46 13.29
C GLY A 839 63.41 -14.57 14.40
N THR A 840 63.42 -15.61 15.23
CA THR A 840 62.88 -15.48 16.59
C THR A 840 64.01 -15.06 17.51
N ASP A 841 63.80 -14.05 18.34
CA ASP A 841 64.46 -14.02 19.64
C ASP A 841 63.57 -13.41 20.71
N SER A 842 63.69 -13.94 21.92
CA SER A 842 62.86 -13.64 23.08
C SER A 842 63.72 -13.36 24.31
N GLU A 843 63.13 -12.67 25.28
CA GLU A 843 63.53 -12.66 26.70
C GLU A 843 64.74 -11.82 27.14
N GLY A 844 64.63 -11.29 28.37
CA GLY A 844 65.73 -10.71 29.16
C GLY A 844 66.22 -9.31 28.75
N GLU A 845 66.75 -8.48 29.65
CA GLU A 845 66.81 -8.60 31.11
C GLU A 845 67.04 -7.21 31.76
N CYS A 846 67.19 -7.16 33.09
CA CYS A 846 67.03 -5.95 33.88
C CYS A 846 68.28 -5.04 33.98
N SER A 847 68.05 -3.73 33.83
CA SER A 847 68.62 -2.63 34.64
C SER A 847 70.12 -2.25 34.59
N ALA A 848 70.32 -0.97 34.28
CA ALA A 848 71.26 -0.01 34.92
C ALA A 848 72.69 0.18 34.33
N PRO A 849 73.31 1.39 34.51
CA PRO A 849 74.02 2.12 33.43
C PRO A 849 75.44 2.59 33.90
N PRO A 850 76.07 3.75 33.52
CA PRO A 850 75.88 4.77 32.44
C PRO A 850 77.26 5.13 31.76
N PRO A 851 77.63 6.38 31.34
CA PRO A 851 76.93 7.49 30.65
C PRO A 851 77.63 8.05 29.36
N ALA A 852 76.83 8.64 28.44
CA ALA A 852 77.07 9.90 27.68
C ALA A 852 78.30 10.05 26.72
N PRO A 853 78.40 11.14 25.91
CA PRO A 853 77.42 12.19 25.58
C PRO A 853 77.11 12.35 24.06
N SER A 854 76.16 13.25 23.75
CA SER A 854 75.99 14.12 22.55
C SER A 854 76.65 13.72 21.20
N SER A 855 75.98 13.91 20.05
CA SER A 855 75.05 15.01 19.70
C SER A 855 74.11 14.64 18.56
#